data_AF-A0AAF1JXA2-F1
#
_entry.id   AF-A0AAF1JXA2-F1
#
_cell.length_a   1.000
_cell.length_b   1.000
_cell.length_c   1.000
_cell.angle_alpha   90.00
_cell.angle_beta   90.00
_cell.angle_gamma   90.00
#
_symmetry.space_group_name_H-M   'P 1'
#
loop_
_entity.id
_entity.type
_entity.pdbx_description
1 polymer ?
#
loop_
_entity_poly.entity_id
_entity_poly.type
_entity_poly.pdbx_seq_one_letter_code
_entity_poly.pdbx_strand_id
1 'polypeptide(L)'
;MNAPLRMTVPAKAPQGRLRGMLHPVTLAMLALVTLAHLGTWWALNRPAQIAEFRGQVAGLAFAPYQRGQSAEGDRWPSADEIASDLRVVAPHTRNIRSYAVHGGLERIPELAAAQGLDLRVALGAWLDRHLDRNAVEIRSLIDTARANRNVNRVIVGNESILRGDLTPAQLIGYMEQVRRQVRVPVTTAEPWHVWVDHPELGRAVDVITIHLLPYWEGLPVDEALRYIMDRYDQVQALFPGKPIVIGEVGWPSAGRDIGAARATRVNQAEFLRRFFVEAERRGLNYYVMEAFDQPWKVSFEGRAAGHWGMFDLDRAPKWSLTGTVSETPAWAWWAGLSSLFAFAASLFFLMRRPDIRWQGKLMLAGLAQLFVAGTTLTLLAMSETYLSLSAAMVWGTLVAGQVMLLALLLSDSFELAETIFGRVWKRRWPALPAARGDTLPKVSIHIPICNEPPEMVRQTLDALAELDYPDFEVLVIDNNTMDPALWEPVAEHCARLGERFRFFHLGKWKGFKAGALNFAMRETADDAEIVGVLDSDYVVNPDWLRRMVPFFADPKVGFTQSPQDYRDANESVFKRMMFWEYAGFFKAGMVTRNERNAIIQHGTMTLVRKSAMAEAGGWAEWCICEDSELGLKLMRQGWEAVYVPDSFGRGVMPDDFAAYRKQRHRWAYGAVQIVKGHLGALLNPFRRDLTAGQKWHFVMGWMPWLGDALGLIFVLGGIAWSMGLIFMPVSTEFPILLFMLPSLGLFVFKLVQIMALYAARVPCGWRDRIGAAVAGLALTHTIGKAVLMGIFTKKAPFLRTPKMKDAPALVQGLVMAREELALLMLLWGSAIGVSIVHQGSTWEALLWTAVLLVQSVPYLAAVSVSMIAAMPARRTVPAALLPAPVSQTSKAGSVMARSGEGL
;
A
#
# COMPACT_ATOMS: atom_id res chain seq x y z
N MET A 1 -35.06 -47.08 27.84
CA MET A 1 -34.56 -46.01 28.72
C MET A 1 -33.22 -45.53 28.17
N ASN A 2 -33.25 -44.53 27.29
CA ASN A 2 -32.06 -43.98 26.64
C ASN A 2 -31.72 -42.65 27.30
N ALA A 3 -30.51 -42.56 27.87
CA ALA A 3 -30.00 -41.34 28.47
C ALA A 3 -29.71 -40.28 27.39
N PRO A 4 -30.04 -39.00 27.63
CA PRO A 4 -29.76 -37.95 26.66
C PRO A 4 -28.26 -37.64 26.64
N LEU A 5 -27.66 -37.70 25.44
CA LEU A 5 -26.34 -37.15 25.15
C LEU A 5 -26.37 -35.63 25.35
N ARG A 6 -26.12 -35.18 26.58
CA ARG A 6 -25.75 -33.78 26.87
C ARG A 6 -24.45 -33.49 26.12
N MET A 7 -24.52 -32.71 25.04
CA MET A 7 -23.36 -32.01 24.49
C MET A 7 -22.93 -30.95 25.51
N THR A 8 -22.06 -31.35 26.43
CA THR A 8 -21.34 -30.42 27.29
C THR A 8 -20.28 -29.71 26.46
N VAL A 9 -20.57 -28.46 26.07
CA VAL A 9 -19.52 -27.50 25.72
C VAL A 9 -18.63 -27.36 26.97
N PRO A 10 -17.33 -27.69 26.92
CA PRO A 10 -16.48 -27.51 28.08
C PRO A 10 -16.34 -26.01 28.32
N ALA A 11 -16.98 -25.52 29.38
CA ALA A 11 -16.71 -24.22 29.96
C ALA A 11 -15.28 -24.22 30.52
N LYS A 12 -14.29 -23.94 29.66
CA LYS A 12 -12.95 -23.60 30.13
C LYS A 12 -12.94 -22.13 30.53
N ALA A 13 -12.82 -21.91 31.84
CA ALA A 13 -12.41 -20.65 32.45
C ALA A 13 -11.16 -20.05 31.75
N PRO A 14 -10.93 -18.73 31.83
CA PRO A 14 -9.84 -18.05 31.10
C PRO A 14 -8.47 -18.30 31.75
N GLN A 15 -8.04 -19.56 31.87
CA GLN A 15 -6.70 -19.94 32.35
C GLN A 15 -5.69 -20.21 31.21
N GLY A 16 -6.04 -19.92 29.95
CA GLY A 16 -5.26 -20.33 28.77
C GLY A 16 -4.31 -19.31 28.13
N ARG A 17 -4.36 -18.02 28.50
CA ARG A 17 -3.59 -16.98 27.77
C ARG A 17 -2.07 -17.01 28.07
N LEU A 18 -1.68 -17.21 29.33
CA LEU A 18 -0.27 -17.28 29.73
C LEU A 18 0.43 -18.57 29.23
N ARG A 19 -0.27 -19.72 29.24
CA ARG A 19 0.28 -20.99 28.72
C ARG A 19 0.55 -20.97 27.21
N GLY A 20 -0.21 -20.20 26.43
CA GLY A 20 0.04 -20.04 24.99
C GLY A 20 1.28 -19.19 24.66
N MET A 21 1.57 -18.21 25.51
CA MET A 21 2.71 -17.30 25.39
C MET A 21 4.04 -18.01 25.68
N LEU A 22 4.05 -18.86 26.71
CA LEU A 22 5.21 -19.66 27.13
C LEU A 22 5.35 -20.98 26.37
N HIS A 23 4.56 -21.20 25.31
CA HIS A 23 4.71 -22.41 24.51
C HIS A 23 6.09 -22.39 23.82
N PRO A 24 6.94 -23.41 23.98
CA PRO A 24 8.33 -23.40 23.49
C PRO A 24 8.44 -23.03 22.01
N VAL A 25 7.55 -23.57 21.16
CA VAL A 25 7.48 -23.21 19.73
C VAL A 25 7.19 -21.73 19.49
N THR A 26 6.30 -21.09 20.26
CA THR A 26 6.01 -19.65 20.10
C THR A 26 7.26 -18.84 20.44
N LEU A 27 7.92 -19.15 21.56
CA LEU A 27 9.16 -18.47 21.98
C LEU A 27 10.29 -18.69 20.98
N ALA A 28 10.46 -19.91 20.47
CA ALA A 28 11.48 -20.23 19.47
C ALA A 28 11.25 -19.46 18.17
N MET A 29 10.00 -19.36 17.69
CA MET A 29 9.69 -18.56 16.49
C MET A 29 9.92 -17.07 16.72
N LEU A 30 9.52 -16.53 17.87
CA LEU A 30 9.79 -15.12 18.22
C LEU A 30 11.29 -14.82 18.27
N ALA A 31 12.08 -15.69 18.93
CA ALA A 31 13.53 -15.55 19.00
C ALA A 31 14.15 -15.60 17.60
N LEU A 32 13.77 -16.59 16.79
CA LEU A 32 14.27 -16.76 15.42
C LEU A 32 14.03 -15.50 14.56
N VAL A 33 12.80 -15.00 14.51
CA VAL A 33 12.49 -13.84 13.65
C VAL A 33 13.10 -12.54 14.19
N THR A 34 13.23 -12.39 15.51
CA THR A 34 13.85 -11.21 16.13
C THR A 34 15.36 -11.20 15.90
N LEU A 35 16.02 -12.36 16.03
CA LEU A 35 17.44 -12.51 15.70
C LEU A 35 17.69 -12.26 14.21
N ALA A 36 16.82 -12.74 13.32
CA ALA A 36 16.92 -12.45 11.90
C ALA A 36 16.75 -10.94 11.61
N HIS A 37 15.81 -10.26 12.27
CA HIS A 37 15.61 -8.81 12.13
C HIS A 37 16.85 -8.03 12.61
N LEU A 38 17.37 -8.32 13.80
CA LEU A 38 18.60 -7.71 14.32
C LEU A 38 19.81 -8.00 13.43
N GLY A 39 19.94 -9.25 12.96
CA GLY A 39 21.00 -9.65 12.03
C GLY A 39 20.94 -8.91 10.71
N THR A 40 19.72 -8.61 10.21
CA THR A 40 19.51 -7.81 9.00
C THR A 40 19.93 -6.36 9.22
N TRP A 41 19.52 -5.73 10.33
CA TRP A 41 19.99 -4.38 10.68
C TRP A 41 21.51 -4.32 10.77
N TRP A 42 22.12 -5.28 11.47
CA TRP A 42 23.57 -5.33 11.60
C TRP A 42 24.27 -5.53 10.25
N ALA A 43 23.75 -6.41 9.38
CA ALA A 43 24.33 -6.67 8.06
C ALA A 43 24.27 -5.43 7.15
N LEU A 44 23.17 -4.66 7.20
CA LEU A 44 22.99 -3.46 6.40
C LEU A 44 23.80 -2.25 6.89
N ASN A 45 24.22 -2.24 8.17
CA ASN A 45 24.85 -1.07 8.81
C ASN A 45 26.31 -1.32 9.22
N ARG A 46 27.00 -2.27 8.59
CA ARG A 46 28.41 -2.54 8.86
C ARG A 46 29.25 -1.28 8.61
N PRO A 47 30.05 -0.82 9.59
CA PRO A 47 30.95 0.31 9.37
C PRO A 47 31.98 -0.02 8.29
N ALA A 48 32.16 0.91 7.35
CA ALA A 48 33.20 0.85 6.33
C ALA A 48 34.55 1.22 6.93
N GLN A 49 35.58 0.44 6.59
CA GLN A 49 36.96 0.78 6.87
C GLN A 49 37.50 1.58 5.70
N ILE A 50 37.81 2.85 5.96
CA ILE A 50 38.23 3.83 4.96
C ILE A 50 39.60 4.36 5.38
N ALA A 51 40.43 4.77 4.41
CA ALA A 51 41.68 5.48 4.67
C ALA A 51 41.49 6.61 5.71
N GLU A 52 42.44 6.77 6.63
CA GLU A 52 42.43 7.86 7.60
C GLU A 52 43.13 9.09 7.03
N PHE A 53 42.65 10.28 7.39
CA PHE A 53 43.36 11.53 7.14
C PHE A 53 43.59 12.26 8.47
N ARG A 54 44.84 12.61 8.76
CA ARG A 54 45.24 13.30 10.01
C ARG A 54 45.80 14.71 9.79
N GLY A 55 45.88 15.14 8.53
CA GLY A 55 46.32 16.48 8.15
C GLY A 55 45.21 17.53 8.30
N GLN A 56 45.49 18.74 7.83
CA GLN A 56 44.53 19.84 7.76
C GLN A 56 43.97 19.94 6.33
N VAL A 57 42.66 20.15 6.18
CA VAL A 57 42.03 20.31 4.85
C VAL A 57 42.52 21.62 4.23
N ALA A 58 42.99 21.57 2.98
CA ALA A 58 43.60 22.73 2.31
C ALA A 58 42.66 23.94 2.20
N GLY A 59 41.40 23.69 1.81
CA GLY A 59 40.38 24.74 1.70
C GLY A 59 38.96 24.18 1.62
N LEU A 60 37.97 25.03 1.96
CA LEU A 60 36.54 24.74 1.84
C LEU A 60 35.83 25.80 1.00
N ALA A 61 34.98 25.39 0.07
CA ALA A 61 34.01 26.30 -0.52
C ALA A 61 32.95 26.66 0.53
N PHE A 62 32.72 27.96 0.73
CA PHE A 62 31.99 28.51 1.87
C PHE A 62 30.75 29.27 1.40
N ALA A 63 29.60 28.61 1.55
CA ALA A 63 28.28 29.17 1.32
C ALA A 63 27.50 29.17 2.65
N PRO A 64 27.42 30.30 3.37
CA PRO A 64 26.88 30.36 4.73
C PRO A 64 25.34 30.44 4.79
N TYR A 65 24.62 29.82 3.83
CA TYR A 65 23.16 29.84 3.83
C TYR A 65 22.61 28.85 4.86
N GLN A 66 21.75 29.34 5.75
CA GLN A 66 21.03 28.57 6.75
C GLN A 66 19.67 28.06 6.22
N ARG A 67 18.92 27.35 7.05
CA ARG A 67 17.58 26.84 6.71
C ARG A 67 16.65 27.96 6.23
N GLY A 68 16.13 27.81 5.01
CA GLY A 68 15.23 28.78 4.39
C GLY A 68 15.91 30.02 3.80
N GLN A 69 17.24 30.01 3.69
CA GLN A 69 18.06 30.98 2.96
C GLN A 69 18.58 30.34 1.67
N SER A 70 18.84 31.15 0.65
CA SER A 70 19.33 30.68 -0.66
C SER A 70 19.92 31.82 -1.48
N ALA A 71 20.74 31.52 -2.48
CA ALA A 71 21.27 32.51 -3.40
C ALA A 71 20.21 33.08 -4.38
N GLU A 72 19.13 32.34 -4.65
CA GLU A 72 18.07 32.74 -5.58
C GLU A 72 16.88 33.45 -4.90
N GLY A 73 16.83 33.43 -3.57
CA GLY A 73 15.72 33.94 -2.78
C GLY A 73 15.97 35.30 -2.14
N ASP A 74 14.95 35.85 -1.50
CA ASP A 74 15.03 37.18 -0.86
C ASP A 74 15.66 37.16 0.54
N ARG A 75 15.98 35.96 1.07
CA ARG A 75 16.49 35.79 2.43
C ARG A 75 17.96 35.40 2.43
N TRP A 76 18.79 36.37 2.78
CA TRP A 76 20.24 36.27 2.86
C TRP A 76 20.72 35.98 4.29
N PRO A 77 21.93 35.42 4.47
CA PRO A 77 22.51 35.21 5.78
C PRO A 77 22.89 36.55 6.43
N SER A 78 22.60 36.68 7.72
CA SER A 78 23.01 37.82 8.53
C SER A 78 24.49 37.77 8.89
N ALA A 79 25.06 38.91 9.31
CA ALA A 79 26.47 38.97 9.71
C ALA A 79 26.80 38.00 10.86
N ASP A 80 25.89 37.86 11.82
CA ASP A 80 26.07 36.97 12.97
C ASP A 80 26.04 35.49 12.55
N GLU A 81 25.17 35.14 11.59
CA GLU A 81 25.11 33.80 11.02
C GLU A 81 26.40 33.46 10.25
N ILE A 82 26.88 34.39 9.40
CA ILE A 82 28.16 34.24 8.68
C ILE A 82 29.32 34.10 9.68
N ALA A 83 29.36 34.96 10.71
CA ALA A 83 30.39 34.91 11.74
C ALA A 83 30.38 33.59 12.52
N SER A 84 29.19 33.04 12.82
CA SER A 84 29.03 31.73 13.43
C SER A 84 29.56 30.61 12.55
N ASP A 85 29.20 30.60 11.27
CA ASP A 85 29.64 29.58 10.33
C ASP A 85 31.17 29.64 10.08
N LEU A 86 31.77 30.84 10.10
CA LEU A 86 33.23 31.01 10.05
C LEU A 86 33.95 30.36 11.24
N ARG A 87 33.38 30.44 12.44
CA ARG A 87 33.93 29.77 13.64
C ARG A 87 33.87 28.26 13.54
N VAL A 88 32.90 27.70 12.82
CA VAL A 88 32.80 26.26 12.58
C VAL A 88 33.89 25.78 11.64
N VAL A 89 34.21 26.51 10.57
CA VAL A 89 35.19 26.06 9.57
C VAL A 89 36.65 26.35 9.93
N ALA A 90 36.92 27.40 10.71
CA ALA A 90 38.28 27.84 11.04
C ALA A 90 39.19 26.77 11.68
N PRO A 91 38.69 25.85 12.54
CA PRO A 91 39.52 24.76 13.07
C PRO A 91 39.96 23.75 12.02
N HIS A 92 39.23 23.63 10.90
CA HIS A 92 39.42 22.57 9.91
C HIS A 92 40.28 22.99 8.72
N THR A 93 40.34 24.29 8.43
CA THR A 93 41.10 24.83 7.30
C THR A 93 41.59 26.25 7.56
N ARG A 94 42.59 26.67 6.80
CA ARG A 94 43.06 28.07 6.76
C ARG A 94 42.61 28.82 5.51
N ASN A 95 41.95 28.16 4.57
CA ASN A 95 41.49 28.78 3.34
C ASN A 95 40.00 28.51 3.11
N ILE A 96 39.26 29.56 2.77
CA ILE A 96 37.87 29.46 2.33
C ILE A 96 37.71 30.12 0.97
N ARG A 97 36.71 29.67 0.22
CA ARG A 97 36.34 30.24 -1.08
C ARG A 97 34.88 30.69 -1.05
N SER A 98 34.59 31.92 -1.47
CA SER A 98 33.20 32.35 -1.71
C SER A 98 32.84 32.24 -3.20
N TYR A 99 31.54 32.13 -3.49
CA TYR A 99 31.04 32.08 -4.87
C TYR A 99 30.64 33.45 -5.44
N ALA A 100 30.18 34.34 -4.57
CA ALA A 100 29.68 35.67 -4.91
C ALA A 100 30.10 36.71 -3.85
N VAL A 101 29.93 37.99 -4.18
CA VAL A 101 30.18 39.15 -3.31
C VAL A 101 28.95 40.07 -3.22
N HIS A 102 27.78 39.44 -3.13
CA HIS A 102 26.49 40.10 -3.00
C HIS A 102 25.68 39.49 -1.85
N GLY A 103 24.66 40.24 -1.39
CA GLY A 103 23.73 39.78 -0.37
C GLY A 103 24.37 39.59 1.02
N GLY A 104 25.42 40.36 1.34
CA GLY A 104 26.13 40.28 2.61
C GLY A 104 27.36 39.36 2.58
N LEU A 105 27.56 38.59 1.51
CA LEU A 105 28.72 37.70 1.36
C LEU A 105 30.03 38.48 1.17
N GLU A 106 29.98 39.72 0.69
CA GLU A 106 31.13 40.63 0.61
C GLU A 106 31.78 40.90 1.99
N ARG A 107 31.03 40.66 3.08
CA ARG A 107 31.50 40.86 4.46
C ARG A 107 32.29 39.67 5.01
N ILE A 108 32.36 38.55 4.30
CA ILE A 108 33.08 37.34 4.76
C ILE A 108 34.54 37.65 5.17
N PRO A 109 35.36 38.34 4.36
CA PRO A 109 36.74 38.63 4.74
C PRO A 109 36.85 39.53 5.96
N GLU A 110 35.99 40.55 6.04
CA GLU A 110 35.91 41.49 7.17
C GLU A 110 35.56 40.74 8.47
N LEU A 111 34.50 39.92 8.45
CA LEU A 111 34.03 39.16 9.60
C LEU A 111 35.02 38.10 10.07
N ALA A 112 35.78 37.48 9.15
CA ALA A 112 36.85 36.56 9.51
C ALA A 112 38.00 37.28 10.23
N ALA A 113 38.41 38.45 9.71
CA ALA A 113 39.47 39.25 10.32
C ALA A 113 39.04 39.87 11.66
N ALA A 114 37.80 40.38 11.77
CA ALA A 114 37.26 40.98 12.98
C ALA A 114 37.18 39.98 14.16
N GLN A 115 36.97 38.69 13.86
CA GLN A 115 36.98 37.62 14.84
C GLN A 115 38.38 37.05 15.13
N GLY A 116 39.43 37.57 14.49
CA GLY A 116 40.80 37.08 14.67
C GLY A 116 41.05 35.66 14.14
N LEU A 117 40.24 35.20 13.17
CA LEU A 117 40.38 33.88 12.58
C LEU A 117 41.54 33.87 11.56
N ASP A 118 42.42 32.87 11.62
CA ASP A 118 43.50 32.66 10.62
C ASP A 118 42.95 32.05 9.32
N LEU A 119 42.03 32.78 8.69
CA LEU A 119 41.36 32.39 7.45
C LEU A 119 41.74 33.32 6.30
N ARG A 120 42.21 32.73 5.20
CA ARG A 120 42.42 33.39 3.92
C ARG A 120 41.24 33.16 2.99
N VAL A 121 40.79 34.19 2.29
CA VAL A 121 39.59 34.13 1.45
C VAL A 121 39.96 34.24 -0.03
N ALA A 122 39.58 33.23 -0.81
CA ALA A 122 39.49 33.32 -2.26
C ALA A 122 38.09 33.85 -2.62
N LEU A 123 38.04 35.09 -3.09
CA LEU A 123 36.81 35.83 -3.26
C LEU A 123 36.24 35.60 -4.67
N GLY A 124 35.03 35.05 -4.78
CA GLY A 124 34.37 34.80 -6.07
C GLY A 124 33.38 35.89 -6.45
N ALA A 125 33.31 36.23 -7.74
CA ALA A 125 32.23 37.00 -8.33
C ALA A 125 31.38 36.11 -9.23
N TRP A 126 30.07 36.08 -8.99
CA TRP A 126 29.13 35.28 -9.77
C TRP A 126 28.69 36.08 -11.00
N LEU A 127 29.11 35.64 -12.19
CA LEU A 127 28.78 36.32 -13.44
C LEU A 127 27.73 35.53 -14.23
N ASP A 128 26.70 36.22 -14.69
CA ASP A 128 25.56 35.70 -15.45
C ASP A 128 25.36 36.47 -16.78
N ARG A 129 24.22 36.26 -17.46
CA ARG A 129 23.88 36.94 -18.72
C ARG A 129 23.47 38.41 -18.54
N HIS A 130 23.23 38.86 -17.31
CA HIS A 130 22.78 40.21 -16.99
C HIS A 130 23.99 41.12 -16.72
N LEU A 131 24.46 41.79 -17.77
CA LEU A 131 25.67 42.62 -17.74
C LEU A 131 25.65 43.71 -16.64
N ASP A 132 24.49 44.26 -16.30
CA ASP A 132 24.35 45.26 -15.23
C ASP A 132 24.64 44.65 -13.84
N ARG A 133 24.20 43.40 -13.60
CA ARG A 133 24.51 42.68 -12.36
C ARG A 133 25.99 42.32 -12.28
N ASN A 134 26.56 41.86 -13.39
CA ASN A 134 27.98 41.60 -13.50
C ASN A 134 28.82 42.85 -13.15
N ALA A 135 28.40 44.04 -13.59
CA ALA A 135 29.10 45.28 -13.28
C ALA A 135 29.09 45.60 -11.77
N VAL A 136 28.00 45.29 -11.07
CA VAL A 136 27.88 45.45 -9.61
C VAL A 136 28.76 44.42 -8.88
N GLU A 137 28.69 43.15 -9.27
CA GLU A 137 29.52 42.06 -8.72
C GLU A 137 31.02 42.37 -8.88
N ILE A 138 31.47 42.78 -10.07
CA ILE A 138 32.86 43.12 -10.34
C ILE A 138 33.33 44.31 -9.49
N ARG A 139 32.49 45.34 -9.32
CA ARG A 139 32.83 46.49 -8.47
C ARG A 139 32.97 46.06 -7.01
N SER A 140 31.99 45.32 -6.47
CA SER A 140 32.03 44.85 -5.09
C SER A 140 33.22 43.92 -4.85
N LEU A 141 33.58 43.07 -5.83
CA LEU A 141 34.74 42.19 -5.77
C LEU A 141 36.04 43.00 -5.60
N ILE A 142 36.23 44.04 -6.42
CA ILE A 142 37.40 44.91 -6.38
C ILE A 142 37.47 45.66 -5.05
N ASP A 143 36.36 46.27 -4.62
CA ASP A 143 36.30 47.06 -3.39
C ASP A 143 36.61 46.18 -2.16
N THR A 144 35.99 45.00 -2.10
CA THR A 144 36.18 44.03 -1.02
C THR A 144 37.62 43.49 -0.98
N ALA A 145 38.18 43.15 -2.14
CA ALA A 145 39.55 42.65 -2.24
C ALA A 145 40.60 43.71 -1.85
N ARG A 146 40.32 44.99 -2.09
CA ARG A 146 41.22 46.09 -1.70
C ARG A 146 41.12 46.44 -0.22
N ALA A 147 39.92 46.32 0.36
CA ALA A 147 39.67 46.63 1.77
C ALA A 147 40.27 45.58 2.73
N ASN A 148 40.43 44.33 2.29
CA ASN A 148 40.72 43.21 3.19
C ASN A 148 42.05 42.51 2.86
N ARG A 149 42.99 42.49 3.81
CA ARG A 149 44.33 41.89 3.63
C ARG A 149 44.35 40.36 3.64
N ASN A 150 43.33 39.73 4.21
CA ASN A 150 43.17 38.28 4.25
C ASN A 150 42.57 37.70 2.95
N VAL A 151 42.24 38.54 1.96
CA VAL A 151 41.91 38.07 0.61
C VAL A 151 43.21 37.63 -0.09
N ASN A 152 43.27 36.37 -0.53
CA ASN A 152 44.48 35.80 -1.16
C ASN A 152 44.37 35.63 -2.68
N ARG A 153 43.15 35.75 -3.24
CA ARG A 153 42.85 35.57 -4.66
C ARG A 153 41.47 36.11 -4.98
N VAL A 154 41.26 36.50 -6.23
CA VAL A 154 39.92 36.77 -6.78
C VAL A 154 39.60 35.83 -7.94
N ILE A 155 38.38 35.30 -7.94
CA ILE A 155 37.85 34.37 -8.93
C ILE A 155 36.72 35.09 -9.67
N VAL A 156 36.95 35.43 -10.93
CA VAL A 156 36.06 36.21 -11.79
C VAL A 156 35.28 35.24 -12.65
N GLY A 157 34.07 34.88 -12.22
CA GLY A 157 33.26 33.86 -12.86
C GLY A 157 33.43 32.48 -12.22
N ASN A 158 32.34 31.73 -12.21
CA ASN A 158 32.28 30.34 -11.79
C ASN A 158 31.48 29.61 -12.86
N GLU A 159 32.07 28.70 -13.61
CA GLU A 159 31.41 27.95 -14.69
C GLU A 159 30.66 28.84 -15.70
N SER A 160 31.13 30.06 -15.91
CA SER A 160 30.46 31.06 -16.75
C SER A 160 30.48 30.66 -18.22
N ILE A 161 31.52 29.94 -18.66
CA ILE A 161 31.59 29.36 -20.01
C ILE A 161 30.76 28.08 -20.10
N LEU A 162 30.86 27.18 -19.11
CA LEU A 162 30.07 25.94 -19.06
C LEU A 162 28.56 26.24 -19.11
N ARG A 163 28.07 27.23 -18.34
CA ARG A 163 26.66 27.65 -18.36
C ARG A 163 26.27 28.43 -19.62
N GLY A 164 27.23 28.80 -20.46
CA GLY A 164 27.01 29.63 -21.64
C GLY A 164 26.49 31.02 -21.28
N ASP A 165 26.91 31.56 -20.14
CA ASP A 165 26.50 32.90 -19.69
C ASP A 165 27.32 34.00 -20.38
N LEU A 166 28.61 33.73 -20.60
CA LEU A 166 29.55 34.66 -21.21
C LEU A 166 30.39 33.95 -22.27
N THR A 167 30.88 34.72 -23.24
CA THR A 167 31.92 34.26 -24.17
C THR A 167 33.32 34.34 -23.55
N PRO A 168 34.31 33.56 -24.02
CA PRO A 168 35.68 33.65 -23.53
C PRO A 168 36.25 35.07 -23.58
N ALA A 169 35.97 35.82 -24.66
CA ALA A 169 36.44 37.20 -24.80
C ALA A 169 35.85 38.15 -23.74
N GLN A 170 34.55 38.02 -23.43
CA GLN A 170 33.91 38.82 -22.39
C GLN A 170 34.48 38.51 -21.01
N LEU A 171 34.66 37.21 -20.71
CA LEU A 171 35.22 36.78 -19.43
C LEU A 171 36.66 37.27 -19.25
N ILE A 172 37.49 37.20 -20.31
CA ILE A 172 38.85 37.77 -20.32
C ILE A 172 38.81 39.28 -20.07
N GLY A 173 37.87 40.00 -20.69
CA GLY A 173 37.69 41.44 -20.46
C GLY A 173 37.44 41.78 -18.98
N TYR A 174 36.55 41.04 -18.31
CA TYR A 174 36.32 41.21 -16.87
C TYR A 174 37.57 40.88 -16.03
N MET A 175 38.28 39.80 -16.36
CA MET A 175 39.52 39.42 -15.67
C MET A 175 40.60 40.51 -15.78
N GLU A 176 40.76 41.11 -16.96
CA GLU A 176 41.70 42.22 -17.17
C GLU A 176 41.31 43.47 -16.39
N GLN A 177 40.00 43.81 -16.38
CA GLN A 177 39.48 44.93 -15.60
C GLN A 177 39.79 44.78 -14.11
N VAL A 178 39.57 43.58 -13.56
CA VAL A 178 39.86 43.27 -12.15
C VAL A 178 41.36 43.29 -11.88
N ARG A 179 42.17 42.66 -12.75
CA ARG A 179 43.64 42.59 -12.61
C ARG A 179 44.29 43.96 -12.48
N ARG A 180 43.80 44.96 -13.21
CA ARG A 180 44.35 46.34 -13.14
C ARG A 180 44.12 47.02 -11.78
N GLN A 181 43.23 46.50 -10.94
CA GLN A 181 42.75 47.17 -9.73
C GLN A 181 42.99 46.39 -8.43
N VAL A 182 43.40 45.12 -8.51
CA VAL A 182 43.70 44.27 -7.35
C VAL A 182 45.18 43.87 -7.32
N ARG A 183 45.69 43.51 -6.14
CA ARG A 183 47.09 43.09 -5.94
C ARG A 183 47.25 41.58 -5.77
N VAL A 184 46.14 40.84 -5.81
CA VAL A 184 46.10 39.39 -5.63
C VAL A 184 45.92 38.71 -6.99
N PRO A 185 46.30 37.42 -7.14
CA PRO A 185 46.11 36.68 -8.38
C PRO A 185 44.64 36.67 -8.83
N VAL A 186 44.42 36.82 -10.13
CA VAL A 186 43.12 36.78 -10.80
C VAL A 186 42.98 35.48 -11.58
N THR A 187 41.84 34.83 -11.44
CA THR A 187 41.49 33.58 -12.11
C THR A 187 40.01 33.55 -12.49
N THR A 188 39.59 32.53 -13.24
CA THR A 188 38.20 32.09 -13.37
C THR A 188 38.16 30.61 -12.97
N ALA A 189 37.01 30.12 -12.51
CA ALA A 189 36.84 28.72 -12.16
C ALA A 189 35.97 28.01 -13.20
N GLU A 190 36.51 26.98 -13.84
CA GLU A 190 35.85 26.23 -14.91
C GLU A 190 36.17 24.72 -14.83
N PRO A 191 35.32 23.83 -15.37
CA PRO A 191 35.62 22.41 -15.49
C PRO A 191 36.83 22.12 -16.38
N TRP A 192 37.45 20.97 -16.19
CA TRP A 192 38.67 20.56 -16.90
C TRP A 192 38.57 20.66 -18.44
N HIS A 193 37.43 20.31 -19.03
CA HIS A 193 37.25 20.29 -20.49
C HIS A 193 37.20 21.71 -21.08
N VAL A 194 36.64 22.69 -20.35
CA VAL A 194 36.62 24.10 -20.77
C VAL A 194 38.05 24.65 -20.92
N TRP A 195 38.97 24.27 -20.03
CA TRP A 195 40.37 24.67 -20.14
C TRP A 195 41.08 24.06 -21.36
N VAL A 196 40.65 22.87 -21.79
CA VAL A 196 41.16 22.19 -22.99
C VAL A 196 40.60 22.84 -24.25
N ASP A 197 39.31 23.14 -24.26
CA ASP A 197 38.59 23.70 -25.42
C ASP A 197 38.89 25.19 -25.64
N HIS A 198 39.15 25.93 -24.56
CA HIS A 198 39.42 27.38 -24.56
C HIS A 198 40.77 27.72 -23.92
N PRO A 199 41.90 27.32 -24.52
CA PRO A 199 43.22 27.52 -23.93
C PRO A 199 43.62 29.00 -23.79
N GLU A 200 42.95 29.92 -24.50
CA GLU A 200 43.08 31.36 -24.33
C GLU A 200 42.74 31.82 -22.90
N LEU A 201 41.78 31.19 -22.22
CA LEU A 201 41.43 31.47 -20.83
C LEU A 201 42.61 31.13 -19.92
N GLY A 202 43.22 29.97 -20.13
CA GLY A 202 44.38 29.51 -19.37
C GLY A 202 45.58 30.45 -19.52
N ARG A 203 45.74 31.13 -20.67
CA ARG A 203 46.77 32.16 -20.85
C ARG A 203 46.42 33.47 -20.14
N ALA A 204 45.14 33.81 -20.10
CA ALA A 204 44.64 35.06 -19.54
C ALA A 204 44.60 35.10 -18.01
N VAL A 205 44.66 33.97 -17.30
CA VAL A 205 44.65 33.91 -15.82
C VAL A 205 46.05 33.86 -15.20
N ASP A 206 46.19 34.35 -13.96
CA ASP A 206 47.46 34.24 -13.21
C ASP A 206 47.67 32.81 -12.67
N VAL A 207 46.56 32.11 -12.43
CA VAL A 207 46.47 30.76 -11.88
C VAL A 207 45.24 30.08 -12.45
N ILE A 208 45.32 28.78 -12.74
CA ILE A 208 44.17 28.02 -13.26
C ILE A 208 43.36 27.51 -12.08
N THR A 209 42.03 27.68 -12.13
CA THR A 209 41.12 27.13 -11.13
C THR A 209 40.19 26.10 -11.78
N ILE A 210 40.44 24.82 -11.50
CA ILE A 210 39.78 23.69 -12.17
C ILE A 210 38.71 23.06 -11.28
N HIS A 211 37.54 22.75 -11.83
CA HIS A 211 36.52 21.94 -11.14
C HIS A 211 36.64 20.47 -11.52
N LEU A 212 36.62 19.60 -10.50
CA LEU A 212 36.81 18.15 -10.63
C LEU A 212 35.76 17.42 -9.78
N LEU A 213 34.59 17.18 -10.38
CA LEU A 213 33.41 16.60 -9.72
C LEU A 213 33.03 15.25 -10.37
N PRO A 214 33.70 14.14 -9.99
CA PRO A 214 33.58 12.85 -10.69
C PRO A 214 32.21 12.18 -10.52
N TYR A 215 31.42 12.58 -9.52
CA TYR A 215 30.06 12.10 -9.33
C TYR A 215 29.17 12.40 -10.55
N TRP A 216 29.31 13.59 -11.15
CA TRP A 216 28.53 13.98 -12.33
C TRP A 216 28.90 13.20 -13.60
N GLU A 217 30.07 12.57 -13.61
CA GLU A 217 30.56 11.71 -14.70
C GLU A 217 30.00 10.27 -14.59
N GLY A 218 29.26 9.97 -13.51
CA GLY A 218 28.64 8.67 -13.28
C GLY A 218 29.60 7.53 -12.93
N LEU A 219 30.81 7.87 -12.47
CA LEU A 219 31.88 6.92 -12.14
C LEU A 219 31.67 6.28 -10.75
N PRO A 220 32.10 5.02 -10.53
CA PRO A 220 32.15 4.45 -9.18
C PRO A 220 33.22 5.16 -8.33
N VAL A 221 33.00 5.21 -7.01
CA VAL A 221 33.87 5.92 -6.05
C VAL A 221 35.34 5.48 -6.13
N ASP A 222 35.58 4.20 -6.42
CA ASP A 222 36.92 3.62 -6.50
C ASP A 222 37.77 4.14 -7.65
N GLU A 223 37.14 4.52 -8.76
CA GLU A 223 37.80 5.02 -9.97
C GLU A 223 37.87 6.54 -10.01
N ALA A 224 37.00 7.20 -9.22
CA ALA A 224 36.83 8.64 -9.20
C ALA A 224 38.13 9.40 -8.94
N LEU A 225 38.94 8.95 -7.96
CA LEU A 225 40.21 9.61 -7.64
C LEU A 225 41.22 9.56 -8.80
N ARG A 226 41.37 8.39 -9.44
CA ARG A 226 42.26 8.24 -10.59
C ARG A 226 41.81 9.16 -11.72
N TYR A 227 40.51 9.15 -12.04
CA TYR A 227 39.96 9.99 -13.09
C TYR A 227 40.27 11.47 -12.87
N ILE A 228 40.01 12.01 -11.67
CA ILE A 228 40.26 13.45 -11.43
C ILE A 228 41.75 13.80 -11.46
N MET A 229 42.63 12.88 -11.07
CA MET A 229 44.09 13.10 -11.16
C MET A 229 44.55 13.07 -12.62
N ASP A 230 44.02 12.17 -13.45
CA ASP A 230 44.32 12.15 -14.89
C ASP A 230 43.87 13.46 -15.57
N ARG A 231 42.70 14.01 -15.19
CA ARG A 231 42.22 15.30 -15.69
C ARG A 231 43.05 16.48 -15.19
N TYR A 232 43.49 16.44 -13.92
CA TYR A 232 44.43 17.43 -13.40
C TYR A 232 45.74 17.42 -14.20
N ASP A 233 46.32 16.25 -14.42
CA ASP A 233 47.59 16.08 -15.14
C ASP A 233 47.46 16.50 -16.61
N GLN A 234 46.32 16.23 -17.24
CA GLN A 234 46.00 16.70 -18.58
C GLN A 234 46.02 18.23 -18.69
N VAL A 235 45.38 18.94 -17.74
CA VAL A 235 45.39 20.41 -17.72
C VAL A 235 46.78 20.95 -17.36
N GLN A 236 47.50 20.28 -16.46
CA GLN A 236 48.88 20.64 -16.11
C GLN A 236 49.83 20.52 -17.31
N ALA A 237 49.68 19.49 -18.13
CA ALA A 237 50.46 19.31 -19.35
C ALA A 237 50.15 20.38 -20.40
N LEU A 238 48.90 20.86 -20.47
CA LEU A 238 48.49 21.92 -21.40
C LEU A 238 49.06 23.31 -21.03
N PHE A 239 49.25 23.56 -19.73
CA PHE A 239 49.76 24.84 -19.21
C PHE A 239 51.02 24.65 -18.34
N PRO A 240 52.16 24.24 -18.93
CA PRO A 240 53.36 23.95 -18.17
C PRO A 240 53.85 25.19 -17.41
N GLY A 241 54.12 25.01 -16.11
CA GLY A 241 54.60 26.07 -15.23
C GLY A 241 53.53 27.03 -14.69
N LYS A 242 52.26 26.92 -15.13
CA LYS A 242 51.16 27.70 -14.54
C LYS A 242 50.64 27.00 -13.27
N PRO A 243 50.52 27.69 -12.13
CA PRO A 243 49.95 27.09 -10.93
C PRO A 243 48.49 26.66 -11.18
N ILE A 244 48.08 25.53 -10.60
CA ILE A 244 46.71 25.02 -10.69
C ILE A 244 46.16 24.86 -9.27
N VAL A 245 44.93 25.34 -9.07
CA VAL A 245 44.15 25.14 -7.86
C VAL A 245 42.87 24.41 -8.23
N ILE A 246 42.49 23.42 -7.44
CA ILE A 246 41.22 22.72 -7.62
C ILE A 246 40.14 23.56 -6.94
N GLY A 247 39.31 24.24 -7.73
CA GLY A 247 38.28 25.14 -7.24
C GLY A 247 37.14 24.42 -6.55
N GLU A 248 36.79 23.23 -7.04
CA GLU A 248 35.74 22.38 -6.49
C GLU A 248 36.14 20.92 -6.66
N VAL A 249 36.03 20.17 -5.57
CA VAL A 249 36.18 18.71 -5.53
C VAL A 249 35.31 18.18 -4.42
N GLY A 250 34.61 17.08 -4.66
CA GLY A 250 33.72 16.54 -3.65
C GLY A 250 32.93 15.34 -4.12
N TRP A 251 32.04 14.89 -3.24
CA TRP A 251 31.10 13.83 -3.51
C TRP A 251 29.86 14.04 -2.62
N PRO A 252 28.63 13.83 -3.11
CA PRO A 252 27.42 14.02 -2.32
C PRO A 252 27.18 12.87 -1.33
N SER A 253 26.75 13.17 -0.10
CA SER A 253 26.49 12.16 0.94
C SER A 253 25.12 11.49 0.85
N ALA A 254 24.21 12.03 0.05
CA ALA A 254 22.86 11.52 -0.18
C ALA A 254 22.34 12.10 -1.49
N GLY A 255 21.36 11.45 -2.12
CA GLY A 255 20.77 11.94 -3.38
C GLY A 255 20.37 10.84 -4.33
N ARG A 256 20.19 11.20 -5.60
CA ARG A 256 19.97 10.23 -6.69
C ARG A 256 21.32 9.61 -7.10
N ASP A 257 21.33 8.38 -7.58
CA ASP A 257 22.54 7.79 -8.18
C ASP A 257 22.66 8.20 -9.66
N ILE A 258 23.89 8.40 -10.15
CA ILE A 258 24.18 8.71 -11.57
C ILE A 258 25.11 7.62 -12.10
N GLY A 259 24.66 6.83 -13.07
CA GLY A 259 25.44 5.69 -13.57
C GLY A 259 25.86 4.75 -12.44
N ALA A 260 27.16 4.60 -12.20
CA ALA A 260 27.73 3.85 -11.08
C ALA A 260 28.07 4.72 -9.85
N ALA A 261 27.93 6.04 -9.94
CA ALA A 261 28.17 6.98 -8.85
C ALA A 261 27.01 6.94 -7.85
N ARG A 262 27.28 6.38 -6.66
CA ARG A 262 26.29 6.31 -5.58
C ARG A 262 26.49 7.43 -4.57
N ALA A 263 25.43 8.19 -4.30
CA ALA A 263 25.44 9.30 -3.36
C ALA A 263 25.17 8.78 -1.93
N THR A 264 26.23 8.48 -1.19
CA THR A 264 26.13 7.91 0.18
C THR A 264 27.16 8.53 1.12
N ARG A 265 26.91 8.45 2.44
CA ARG A 265 27.81 9.03 3.45
C ARG A 265 29.16 8.32 3.45
N VAL A 266 29.19 6.99 3.28
CA VAL A 266 30.44 6.23 3.19
C VAL A 266 31.22 6.62 1.94
N ASN A 267 30.57 6.72 0.77
CA ASN A 267 31.27 7.09 -0.46
C ASN A 267 31.81 8.51 -0.42
N GLN A 268 31.08 9.45 0.18
CA GLN A 268 31.60 10.80 0.38
C GLN A 268 32.87 10.79 1.24
N ALA A 269 32.83 10.09 2.38
CA ALA A 269 33.98 9.98 3.26
C ALA A 269 35.15 9.26 2.58
N GLU A 270 34.87 8.20 1.83
CA GLU A 270 35.87 7.45 1.09
C GLU A 270 36.59 8.31 0.06
N PHE A 271 35.81 8.96 -0.81
CA PHE A 271 36.36 9.81 -1.85
C PHE A 271 37.21 10.94 -1.24
N LEU A 272 36.65 11.69 -0.29
CA LEU A 272 37.32 12.86 0.28
C LEU A 272 38.57 12.48 1.07
N ARG A 273 38.54 11.43 1.90
CA ARG A 273 39.75 11.04 2.64
C ARG A 273 40.86 10.52 1.73
N ARG A 274 40.52 9.70 0.71
CA ARG A 274 41.50 9.25 -0.30
C ARG A 274 42.08 10.44 -1.08
N PHE A 275 41.22 11.40 -1.45
CA PHE A 275 41.65 12.63 -2.10
C PHE A 275 42.55 13.48 -1.21
N PHE A 276 42.25 13.65 0.08
CA PHE A 276 43.08 14.46 1.00
C PHE A 276 44.48 13.88 1.16
N VAL A 277 44.60 12.56 1.30
CA VAL A 277 45.89 11.88 1.36
C VAL A 277 46.69 12.11 0.07
N GLU A 278 46.04 11.97 -1.09
CA GLU A 278 46.70 12.19 -2.37
C GLU A 278 47.06 13.66 -2.61
N ALA A 279 46.21 14.59 -2.20
CA ALA A 279 46.44 16.01 -2.29
C ALA A 279 47.60 16.45 -1.39
N GLU A 280 47.71 15.91 -0.16
CA GLU A 280 48.85 16.16 0.74
C GLU A 280 50.14 15.60 0.14
N ARG A 281 50.11 14.38 -0.41
CA ARG A 281 51.25 13.74 -1.08
C ARG A 281 51.77 14.54 -2.26
N ARG A 282 50.87 15.14 -3.04
CA ARG A 282 51.18 15.94 -4.24
C ARG A 282 51.37 17.44 -3.96
N GLY A 283 51.10 17.90 -2.74
CA GLY A 283 51.11 19.33 -2.39
C GLY A 283 50.06 20.15 -3.15
N LEU A 284 48.88 19.58 -3.42
CA LEU A 284 47.82 20.24 -4.16
C LEU A 284 47.09 21.28 -3.30
N ASN A 285 46.71 22.39 -3.93
CA ASN A 285 45.82 23.38 -3.32
C ASN A 285 44.41 23.21 -3.87
N TYR A 286 43.42 23.10 -3.00
CA TYR A 286 42.05 22.74 -3.37
C TYR A 286 41.01 23.34 -2.43
N TYR A 287 39.76 23.40 -2.91
CA TYR A 287 38.59 23.68 -2.09
C TYR A 287 37.58 22.54 -2.23
N VAL A 288 37.19 21.94 -1.11
CA VAL A 288 36.11 20.95 -1.10
C VAL A 288 34.79 21.66 -1.41
N MET A 289 34.00 21.11 -2.33
CA MET A 289 32.60 21.48 -2.52
C MET A 289 31.75 20.54 -1.65
N GLU A 290 31.21 20.99 -0.52
CA GLU A 290 31.39 22.31 0.10
C GLU A 290 31.46 22.23 1.63
N ALA A 291 31.52 23.37 2.33
CA ALA A 291 31.53 23.38 3.79
C ALA A 291 30.23 22.77 4.37
N PHE A 292 29.08 23.37 4.06
CA PHE A 292 27.78 22.99 4.63
C PHE A 292 26.83 22.49 3.56
N ASP A 293 25.94 21.57 3.91
CA ASP A 293 24.83 21.17 3.04
C ASP A 293 23.94 22.35 2.65
N GLN A 294 23.52 22.37 1.38
CA GLN A 294 22.77 23.46 0.75
C GLN A 294 21.43 22.96 0.17
N PRO A 295 20.41 22.65 0.99
CA PRO A 295 19.16 22.04 0.53
C PRO A 295 18.41 22.84 -0.53
N TRP A 296 18.65 24.16 -0.62
CA TRP A 296 18.03 25.02 -1.62
C TRP A 296 18.48 24.69 -3.05
N LYS A 297 19.64 24.03 -3.25
CA LYS A 297 20.10 23.59 -4.58
C LYS A 297 19.25 22.46 -5.18
N VAL A 298 18.48 21.75 -4.34
CA VAL A 298 17.66 20.61 -4.77
C VAL A 298 16.59 20.99 -5.80
N SER A 299 16.09 22.23 -5.79
CA SER A 299 15.01 22.64 -6.68
C SER A 299 15.40 22.71 -8.16
N PHE A 300 16.69 22.80 -8.49
CA PHE A 300 17.15 22.93 -9.88
C PHE A 300 18.28 21.97 -10.27
N GLU A 301 19.10 21.49 -9.32
CA GLU A 301 20.17 20.50 -9.57
C GLU A 301 19.82 19.07 -9.09
N GLY A 302 18.64 18.88 -8.49
CA GLY A 302 18.15 17.58 -8.00
C GLY A 302 18.65 17.20 -6.59
N ARG A 303 18.18 16.07 -6.04
CA ARG A 303 18.42 15.71 -4.61
C ARG A 303 19.88 15.70 -4.17
N ALA A 304 20.81 15.28 -5.03
CA ALA A 304 22.23 15.17 -4.64
C ALA A 304 22.90 16.53 -4.37
N ALA A 305 22.43 17.59 -5.04
CA ALA A 305 22.99 18.93 -4.94
C ALA A 305 22.90 19.52 -3.53
N GLY A 306 21.93 19.08 -2.72
CA GLY A 306 21.79 19.54 -1.35
C GLY A 306 22.78 18.95 -0.35
N HIS A 307 23.57 17.93 -0.74
CA HIS A 307 24.27 17.04 0.19
C HIS A 307 25.80 16.99 0.04
N TRP A 308 26.41 18.03 -0.52
CA TRP A 308 27.86 18.10 -0.77
C TRP A 308 28.69 18.54 0.44
N GLY A 309 28.05 19.06 1.50
CA GLY A 309 28.72 19.55 2.70
C GLY A 309 29.56 18.47 3.39
N MET A 310 30.72 18.86 3.92
CA MET A 310 31.41 18.08 4.97
C MET A 310 30.65 18.16 6.31
N PHE A 311 29.95 19.27 6.50
CA PHE A 311 29.03 19.52 7.60
C PHE A 311 27.59 19.46 7.10
N ASP A 312 26.69 19.02 7.96
CA ASP A 312 25.25 19.06 7.70
C ASP A 312 24.68 20.49 7.85
N LEU A 313 23.38 20.64 7.56
CA LEU A 313 22.67 21.93 7.68
C LEU A 313 22.68 22.50 9.12
N ASP A 314 22.88 21.64 10.12
CA ASP A 314 22.95 22.00 11.54
C ASP A 314 24.41 22.20 12.02
N ARG A 315 25.36 22.25 11.08
CA ARG A 315 26.80 22.51 11.29
C ARG A 315 27.53 21.39 12.03
N ALA A 316 26.93 20.21 12.13
CA ALA A 316 27.59 19.04 12.67
C ALA A 316 28.40 18.31 11.57
N PRO A 317 29.60 17.78 11.89
CA PRO A 317 30.38 17.01 10.93
C PRO A 317 29.64 15.71 10.59
N LYS A 318 29.53 15.39 9.30
CA LYS A 318 28.80 14.17 8.86
C LYS A 318 29.53 12.87 9.19
N TRP A 319 30.85 12.93 9.31
CA TRP A 319 31.73 11.80 9.56
C TRP A 319 33.07 12.31 10.12
N SER A 320 33.79 11.47 10.86
CA SER A 320 35.13 11.78 11.40
C SER A 320 36.20 11.68 10.31
N LEU A 321 37.33 12.40 10.37
CA LEU A 321 38.44 12.22 9.41
C LEU A 321 39.26 10.93 9.66
N THR A 322 39.08 10.30 10.82
CA THR A 322 39.75 9.06 11.23
C THR A 322 38.74 7.99 11.66
N GLY A 323 39.15 6.73 11.72
CA GLY A 323 38.29 5.61 12.10
C GLY A 323 37.23 5.23 11.06
N THR A 324 36.31 4.36 11.45
CA THR A 324 35.28 3.79 10.57
C THR A 324 34.13 4.75 10.33
N VAL A 325 33.47 4.64 9.17
CA VAL A 325 32.27 5.43 8.83
C VAL A 325 31.10 4.49 8.64
N SER A 326 29.92 4.86 9.14
CA SER A 326 28.67 4.13 8.93
C SER A 326 27.70 5.01 8.17
N GLU A 327 26.90 4.42 7.28
CA GLU A 327 25.83 5.14 6.57
C GLU A 327 24.85 5.78 7.55
N THR A 328 24.46 5.03 8.58
CA THR A 328 23.49 5.47 9.59
C THR A 328 24.13 5.40 10.99
N PRO A 329 24.79 6.46 11.49
CA PRO A 329 25.47 6.43 12.79
C PRO A 329 24.56 6.00 13.96
N ALA A 330 23.28 6.38 13.92
CA ALA A 330 22.29 6.03 14.94
C ALA A 330 21.57 4.68 14.69
N TRP A 331 22.07 3.83 13.79
CA TRP A 331 21.38 2.60 13.39
C TRP A 331 21.06 1.67 14.56
N ALA A 332 21.92 1.62 15.58
CA ALA A 332 21.70 0.76 16.75
C ALA A 332 20.43 1.15 17.53
N TRP A 333 20.14 2.46 17.64
CA TRP A 333 18.92 2.95 18.26
C TRP A 333 17.69 2.61 17.43
N TRP A 334 17.75 2.84 16.12
CA TRP A 334 16.68 2.48 15.18
C TRP A 334 16.41 0.98 15.15
N ALA A 335 17.47 0.16 15.12
CA ALA A 335 17.39 -1.29 15.17
C ALA A 335 16.79 -1.77 16.50
N GLY A 336 17.19 -1.18 17.63
CA GLY A 336 16.65 -1.48 18.95
C GLY A 336 15.16 -1.17 19.06
N LEU A 337 14.73 0.03 18.64
CA LEU A 337 13.32 0.43 18.62
C LEU A 337 12.51 -0.43 17.66
N SER A 338 12.99 -0.64 16.43
CA SER A 338 12.33 -1.49 15.43
C SER A 338 12.15 -2.90 15.96
N SER A 339 13.19 -3.49 16.57
CA SER A 339 13.14 -4.85 17.11
C SER A 339 12.19 -4.95 18.30
N LEU A 340 12.13 -3.94 19.17
CA LEU A 340 11.20 -3.89 20.30
C LEU A 340 9.74 -3.85 19.81
N PHE A 341 9.42 -2.95 18.88
CA PHE A 341 8.07 -2.84 18.33
C PHE A 341 7.68 -4.08 17.52
N ALA A 342 8.61 -4.62 16.72
CA ALA A 342 8.39 -5.83 15.95
C ALA A 342 8.18 -7.05 16.83
N PHE A 343 8.93 -7.17 17.93
CA PHE A 343 8.73 -8.19 18.95
C PHE A 343 7.36 -8.06 19.60
N ALA A 344 6.98 -6.85 20.03
CA ALA A 344 5.68 -6.59 20.65
C ALA A 344 4.50 -6.90 19.70
N ALA A 345 4.60 -6.49 18.44
CA ALA A 345 3.61 -6.79 17.41
C ALA A 345 3.51 -8.30 17.16
N SER A 346 4.65 -8.97 16.93
CA SER A 346 4.70 -10.43 16.74
C SER A 346 4.08 -11.17 17.91
N LEU A 347 4.47 -10.79 19.14
CA LEU A 347 3.93 -11.37 20.37
C LEU A 347 2.42 -11.19 20.46
N PHE A 348 1.91 -9.98 20.19
CA PHE A 348 0.49 -9.69 20.19
C PHE A 348 -0.32 -10.63 19.26
N PHE A 349 0.13 -10.82 18.03
CA PHE A 349 -0.55 -11.71 17.08
C PHE A 349 -0.47 -13.19 17.50
N LEU A 350 0.71 -13.64 17.93
CA LEU A 350 0.87 -15.03 18.35
C LEU A 350 0.11 -15.36 19.64
N MET A 351 0.00 -14.41 20.59
CA MET A 351 -0.81 -14.57 21.81
C MET A 351 -2.31 -14.70 21.51
N ARG A 352 -2.79 -14.06 20.44
CA ARG A 352 -4.19 -14.16 20.01
C ARG A 352 -4.50 -15.54 19.40
N ARG A 353 -3.48 -16.26 18.92
CA ARG A 353 -3.58 -17.53 18.19
C ARG A 353 -2.55 -18.57 18.65
N PRO A 354 -2.65 -19.10 19.88
CA PRO A 354 -1.77 -20.19 20.31
C PRO A 354 -2.01 -21.50 19.54
N ASP A 355 -3.18 -21.64 18.92
CA ASP A 355 -3.72 -22.82 18.23
C ASP A 355 -3.22 -23.02 16.79
N ILE A 356 -2.53 -22.05 16.19
CA ILE A 356 -2.00 -22.21 14.82
C ILE A 356 -0.72 -23.06 14.80
N ARG A 357 -0.49 -23.75 13.68
CA ARG A 357 0.74 -24.51 13.42
C ARG A 357 1.96 -23.59 13.33
N TRP A 358 3.16 -24.16 13.49
CA TRP A 358 4.39 -23.39 13.56
C TRP A 358 4.66 -22.59 12.27
N GLN A 359 4.24 -23.10 11.11
CA GLN A 359 4.32 -22.39 9.83
C GLN A 359 3.53 -21.09 9.85
N GLY A 360 2.29 -21.13 10.37
CA GLY A 360 1.47 -19.94 10.53
C GLY A 360 2.05 -18.97 11.55
N LYS A 361 2.68 -19.46 12.63
CA LYS A 361 3.39 -18.61 13.59
C LYS A 361 4.57 -17.89 12.95
N LEU A 362 5.38 -18.62 12.19
CA LEU A 362 6.54 -18.07 11.47
C LEU A 362 6.09 -17.01 10.46
N MET A 363 5.05 -17.30 9.68
CA MET A 363 4.50 -16.37 8.70
C MET A 363 3.99 -15.07 9.35
N LEU A 364 3.15 -15.15 10.38
CA LEU A 364 2.61 -13.97 11.06
C LEU A 364 3.70 -13.15 11.75
N ALA A 365 4.61 -13.80 12.46
CA ALA A 365 5.71 -13.13 13.13
C ALA A 365 6.65 -12.48 12.10
N GLY A 366 7.04 -13.21 11.04
CA GLY A 366 7.89 -12.68 9.98
C GLY A 366 7.28 -11.47 9.27
N LEU A 367 5.98 -11.50 8.95
CA LEU A 367 5.30 -10.37 8.32
C LEU A 367 5.15 -9.18 9.26
N ALA A 368 4.91 -9.40 10.56
CA ALA A 368 4.93 -8.33 11.55
C ALA A 368 6.32 -7.68 11.66
N GLN A 369 7.39 -8.47 11.55
CA GLN A 369 8.77 -7.94 11.54
C GLN A 369 9.03 -7.12 10.28
N LEU A 370 8.63 -7.60 9.10
CA LEU A 370 8.75 -6.87 7.84
C LEU A 370 7.93 -5.56 7.85
N PHE A 371 6.71 -5.58 8.40
CA PHE A 371 5.87 -4.39 8.58
C PHE A 371 6.61 -3.31 9.37
N VAL A 372 7.15 -3.68 10.54
CA VAL A 372 7.80 -2.73 11.45
C VAL A 372 9.14 -2.26 10.88
N ALA A 373 9.92 -3.16 10.27
CA ALA A 373 11.17 -2.83 9.61
C ALA A 373 10.95 -1.83 8.46
N GLY A 374 10.00 -2.11 7.56
CA GLY A 374 9.69 -1.23 6.44
C GLY A 374 9.18 0.15 6.88
N THR A 375 8.33 0.20 7.91
CA THR A 375 7.87 1.47 8.49
C THR A 375 9.04 2.24 9.11
N THR A 376 9.90 1.56 9.88
CA THR A 376 11.06 2.19 10.52
C THR A 376 12.06 2.73 9.51
N LEU A 377 12.37 1.96 8.46
CA LEU A 377 13.26 2.40 7.38
C LEU A 377 12.71 3.64 6.65
N THR A 378 11.38 3.72 6.49
CA THR A 378 10.74 4.88 5.86
C THR A 378 10.83 6.12 6.76
N LEU A 379 10.61 5.95 8.07
CA LEU A 379 10.79 7.03 9.04
C LEU A 379 12.25 7.49 9.14
N LEU A 380 13.20 6.55 9.08
CA LEU A 380 14.63 6.84 9.04
C LEU A 380 14.97 7.68 7.80
N ALA A 381 14.57 7.23 6.61
CA ALA A 381 14.80 7.97 5.37
C ALA A 381 14.19 9.39 5.39
N MET A 382 12.99 9.53 5.98
CA MET A 382 12.35 10.82 6.17
C MET A 382 13.14 11.72 7.13
N SER A 383 13.74 11.15 8.19
CA SER A 383 14.53 11.91 9.17
C SER A 383 15.89 12.39 8.64
N GLU A 384 16.42 11.72 7.62
CA GLU A 384 17.71 12.07 6.98
C GLU A 384 17.54 13.03 5.79
N THR A 385 16.30 13.32 5.37
CA THR A 385 16.01 14.19 4.24
C THR A 385 15.65 15.62 4.71
N TYR A 386 16.23 16.64 4.07
CA TYR A 386 15.84 18.03 4.31
C TYR A 386 14.51 18.36 3.62
N LEU A 387 13.41 18.19 4.35
CA LEU A 387 12.06 18.38 3.80
C LEU A 387 11.57 19.82 3.95
N SER A 388 11.09 20.40 2.84
CA SER A 388 10.19 21.57 2.88
C SER A 388 8.84 21.18 3.51
N LEU A 389 8.02 22.16 3.89
CA LEU A 389 6.68 21.88 4.43
C LEU A 389 5.81 21.07 3.45
N SER A 390 5.85 21.42 2.16
CA SER A 390 5.11 20.70 1.13
C SER A 390 5.64 19.28 0.95
N ALA A 391 6.97 19.10 0.95
CA ALA A 391 7.58 17.77 0.88
C ALA A 391 7.22 16.92 2.11
N ALA A 392 7.21 17.51 3.31
CA ALA A 392 6.81 16.84 4.54
C ALA A 392 5.35 16.39 4.50
N MET A 393 4.44 17.17 3.93
CA MET A 393 3.04 16.78 3.73
C MET A 393 2.89 15.61 2.75
N VAL A 394 3.63 15.63 1.64
CA VAL A 394 3.63 14.52 0.66
C VAL A 394 4.19 13.25 1.30
N TRP A 395 5.34 13.33 1.95
CA TRP A 395 5.95 12.22 2.68
C TRP A 395 5.02 11.67 3.77
N GLY A 396 4.41 12.54 4.57
CA GLY A 396 3.44 12.13 5.59
C GLY A 396 2.25 11.36 5.01
N THR A 397 1.76 11.79 3.84
CA THR A 397 0.68 11.10 3.14
C THR A 397 1.12 9.73 2.62
N LEU A 398 2.32 9.63 2.03
CA LEU A 398 2.87 8.36 1.54
C LEU A 398 3.14 7.38 2.69
N VAL A 399 3.68 7.85 3.82
CA VAL A 399 3.90 7.06 5.03
C VAL A 399 2.57 6.55 5.59
N ALA A 400 1.55 7.40 5.72
CA ALA A 400 0.23 6.98 6.17
C ALA A 400 -0.38 5.93 5.24
N GLY A 401 -0.24 6.12 3.93
CA GLY A 401 -0.60 5.16 2.89
C GLY A 401 0.09 3.81 3.05
N GLN A 402 1.40 3.81 3.22
CA GLN A 402 2.21 2.61 3.38
C GLN A 402 1.87 1.86 4.68
N VAL A 403 1.71 2.56 5.80
CA VAL A 403 1.26 1.97 7.08
C VAL A 403 -0.07 1.26 6.90
N MET A 404 -1.01 1.88 6.17
CA MET A 404 -2.31 1.27 5.86
C MET A 404 -2.17 0.04 4.95
N LEU A 405 -1.38 0.11 3.89
CA LEU A 405 -1.11 -1.03 2.99
C LEU A 405 -0.50 -2.22 3.74
N LEU A 406 0.47 -1.95 4.61
CA LEU A 406 1.09 -2.99 5.42
C LEU A 406 0.11 -3.53 6.48
N ALA A 407 -0.84 -2.72 6.97
CA ALA A 407 -1.85 -3.17 7.93
C ALA A 407 -2.88 -4.08 7.24
N LEU A 408 -3.24 -3.78 6.00
CA LEU A 408 -4.02 -4.66 5.13
C LEU A 408 -3.32 -6.00 4.93
N LEU A 409 -2.04 -5.97 4.54
CA LEU A 409 -1.22 -7.17 4.38
C LEU A 409 -1.25 -8.06 5.64
N LEU A 410 -1.09 -7.45 6.81
CA LEU A 410 -1.08 -8.16 8.09
C LEU A 410 -2.46 -8.75 8.44
N SER A 411 -3.55 -8.02 8.15
CA SER A 411 -4.92 -8.50 8.30
C SER A 411 -5.20 -9.73 7.43
N ASP A 412 -4.87 -9.64 6.14
CA ASP A 412 -5.03 -10.71 5.16
C ASP A 412 -4.21 -11.96 5.54
N SER A 413 -3.00 -11.73 6.03
CA SER A 413 -2.11 -12.79 6.50
C SER A 413 -2.66 -13.50 7.73
N PHE A 414 -3.33 -12.76 8.62
CA PHE A 414 -4.02 -13.34 9.76
C PHE A 414 -5.15 -14.27 9.34
N GLU A 415 -5.97 -13.85 8.38
CA GLU A 415 -7.03 -14.69 7.82
C GLU A 415 -6.44 -15.94 7.14
N LEU A 416 -5.42 -15.77 6.28
CA LEU A 416 -4.72 -16.89 5.65
C LEU A 416 -4.19 -17.88 6.70
N ALA A 417 -3.58 -17.37 7.77
CA ALA A 417 -3.03 -18.19 8.84
C ALA A 417 -4.12 -18.96 9.60
N GLU A 418 -5.24 -18.30 9.89
CA GLU A 418 -6.40 -18.93 10.53
C GLU A 418 -6.96 -20.05 9.67
N THR A 419 -7.17 -19.75 8.39
CA THR A 419 -7.80 -20.63 7.44
C THR A 419 -6.91 -21.82 7.08
N ILE A 420 -5.60 -21.65 6.83
CA ILE A 420 -4.74 -22.77 6.39
C ILE A 420 -4.06 -23.48 7.56
N PHE A 421 -3.56 -22.73 8.55
CA PHE A 421 -2.69 -23.28 9.59
C PHE A 421 -3.40 -23.50 10.95
N GLY A 422 -4.71 -23.29 11.05
CA GLY A 422 -5.50 -23.64 12.24
C GLY A 422 -5.43 -25.14 12.56
N ARG A 423 -5.21 -25.51 13.83
CA ARG A 423 -5.11 -26.92 14.25
C ARG A 423 -6.45 -27.59 14.56
N VAL A 424 -7.42 -26.86 15.08
CA VAL A 424 -8.68 -27.43 15.61
C VAL A 424 -9.86 -26.52 15.24
N TRP A 425 -10.89 -27.12 14.63
CA TRP A 425 -12.19 -26.48 14.43
C TRP A 425 -13.00 -26.58 15.71
N LYS A 426 -13.40 -25.45 16.28
CA LYS A 426 -14.19 -25.36 17.51
C LYS A 426 -15.69 -25.29 17.23
N ARG A 427 -16.10 -24.71 16.09
CA ARG A 427 -17.50 -24.51 15.72
C ARG A 427 -17.79 -25.21 14.39
N ARG A 428 -17.54 -26.52 14.32
CA ARG A 428 -17.97 -27.32 13.17
C ARG A 428 -19.37 -27.89 13.44
N TRP A 429 -20.35 -27.37 12.72
CA TRP A 429 -21.73 -27.83 12.79
C TRP A 429 -22.03 -28.72 11.58
N PRO A 430 -22.09 -30.06 11.74
CA PRO A 430 -22.58 -30.93 10.68
C PRO A 430 -24.11 -30.78 10.57
N ALA A 431 -24.66 -30.91 9.37
CA ALA A 431 -26.10 -31.01 9.21
C ALA A 431 -26.69 -32.09 10.13
N LEU A 432 -27.72 -31.75 10.91
CA LEU A 432 -28.33 -32.65 11.89
C LEU A 432 -29.46 -33.45 11.25
N PRO A 433 -29.57 -34.78 11.47
CA PRO A 433 -30.78 -35.49 11.13
C PRO A 433 -31.81 -35.30 12.24
N ALA A 434 -32.89 -34.56 12.00
CA ALA A 434 -34.07 -34.63 12.87
C ALA A 434 -34.68 -36.03 12.78
N ALA A 435 -34.96 -36.69 13.90
CA ALA A 435 -35.54 -38.02 13.89
C ALA A 435 -37.00 -37.95 13.39
N ARG A 436 -37.49 -39.04 12.77
CA ARG A 436 -38.91 -39.15 12.42
C ARG A 436 -39.72 -39.25 13.72
N GLY A 437 -40.57 -38.26 13.99
CA GLY A 437 -41.41 -38.19 15.19
C GLY A 437 -41.04 -37.09 16.19
N ASP A 438 -39.95 -36.34 15.96
CA ASP A 438 -39.63 -35.18 16.80
C ASP A 438 -40.72 -34.10 16.66
N THR A 439 -41.12 -33.50 17.79
CA THR A 439 -41.94 -32.27 17.78
C THR A 439 -41.07 -31.11 17.33
N LEU A 440 -41.23 -30.70 16.09
CA LEU A 440 -40.47 -29.61 15.48
C LEU A 440 -41.30 -28.31 15.51
N PRO A 441 -40.68 -27.16 15.82
CA PRO A 441 -41.39 -25.90 15.89
C PRO A 441 -41.88 -25.46 14.51
N LYS A 442 -43.00 -24.73 14.46
CA LYS A 442 -43.52 -24.17 13.23
C LYS A 442 -42.58 -23.12 12.64
N VAL A 443 -42.37 -23.20 11.33
CA VAL A 443 -41.52 -22.28 10.57
C VAL A 443 -42.38 -21.41 9.65
N SER A 444 -42.20 -20.09 9.69
CA SER A 444 -42.79 -19.17 8.73
C SER A 444 -41.72 -18.73 7.71
N ILE A 445 -41.89 -19.10 6.45
CA ILE A 445 -40.92 -18.82 5.38
C ILE A 445 -41.36 -17.55 4.64
N HIS A 446 -40.52 -16.53 4.63
CA HIS A 446 -40.80 -15.26 3.97
C HIS A 446 -40.06 -15.17 2.63
N ILE A 447 -40.79 -14.88 1.56
CA ILE A 447 -40.28 -14.71 0.20
C ILE A 447 -40.65 -13.30 -0.32
N PRO A 448 -39.72 -12.34 -0.27
CA PRO A 448 -39.93 -11.04 -0.88
C PRO A 448 -39.74 -11.13 -2.39
N ILE A 449 -40.66 -10.55 -3.18
CA ILE A 449 -40.58 -10.47 -4.64
C ILE A 449 -40.78 -9.02 -5.11
N CYS A 450 -40.05 -8.61 -6.15
CA CYS A 450 -40.12 -7.33 -6.84
C CYS A 450 -39.71 -7.47 -8.33
N ASN A 451 -40.72 -7.51 -9.21
CA ASN A 451 -40.59 -7.59 -10.68
C ASN A 451 -39.86 -8.83 -11.23
N GLU A 452 -39.75 -9.93 -10.47
CA GLU A 452 -39.16 -11.17 -10.99
C GLU A 452 -40.06 -11.86 -12.02
N PRO A 453 -39.47 -12.60 -12.98
CA PRO A 453 -40.22 -13.49 -13.85
C PRO A 453 -41.12 -14.47 -13.06
N PRO A 454 -42.43 -14.55 -13.37
CA PRO A 454 -43.36 -15.40 -12.61
C PRO A 454 -42.98 -16.88 -12.61
N GLU A 455 -42.39 -17.39 -13.69
CA GLU A 455 -41.96 -18.79 -13.80
C GLU A 455 -40.85 -19.12 -12.80
N MET A 456 -39.91 -18.20 -12.59
CA MET A 456 -38.82 -18.41 -11.63
C MET A 456 -39.36 -18.48 -10.20
N VAL A 457 -40.30 -17.60 -9.85
CA VAL A 457 -40.94 -17.62 -8.53
C VAL A 457 -41.75 -18.91 -8.34
N ARG A 458 -42.48 -19.36 -9.37
CA ARG A 458 -43.23 -20.63 -9.32
C ARG A 458 -42.34 -21.84 -9.02
N GLN A 459 -41.15 -21.92 -9.62
CA GLN A 459 -40.19 -22.98 -9.30
C GLN A 459 -39.74 -22.98 -7.84
N THR A 460 -39.53 -21.79 -7.26
CA THR A 460 -39.20 -21.64 -5.84
C THR A 460 -40.35 -22.12 -4.95
N LEU A 461 -41.59 -21.75 -5.30
CA LEU A 461 -42.79 -22.17 -4.56
C LEU A 461 -43.04 -23.68 -4.65
N ASP A 462 -42.82 -24.29 -5.82
CA ASP A 462 -42.92 -25.73 -6.02
C ASP A 462 -41.89 -26.49 -5.17
N ALA A 463 -40.63 -26.01 -5.14
CA ALA A 463 -39.60 -26.59 -4.29
C ALA A 463 -39.94 -26.49 -2.78
N LEU A 464 -40.60 -25.41 -2.36
CA LEU A 464 -41.07 -25.25 -0.99
C LEU A 464 -42.26 -26.17 -0.66
N ALA A 465 -43.12 -26.44 -1.63
CA ALA A 465 -44.23 -27.38 -1.46
C ALA A 465 -43.75 -28.82 -1.24
N GLU A 466 -42.55 -29.16 -1.73
CA GLU A 466 -41.90 -30.45 -1.55
C GLU A 466 -41.09 -30.60 -0.25
N LEU A 467 -41.06 -29.57 0.62
CA LEU A 467 -40.33 -29.65 1.89
C LEU A 467 -40.83 -30.81 2.77
N ASP A 468 -39.89 -31.66 3.20
CA ASP A 468 -40.14 -32.70 4.20
C ASP A 468 -40.14 -32.07 5.59
N TYR A 469 -41.19 -31.32 5.92
CA TYR A 469 -41.34 -30.68 7.23
C TYR A 469 -42.82 -30.62 7.66
N PRO A 470 -43.15 -30.99 8.91
CA PRO A 470 -44.55 -31.20 9.30
C PRO A 470 -45.38 -29.91 9.34
N ASP A 471 -44.82 -28.84 9.90
CA ASP A 471 -45.56 -27.60 10.21
C ASP A 471 -44.79 -26.36 9.76
N PHE A 472 -45.25 -25.78 8.65
CA PHE A 472 -44.70 -24.54 8.11
C PHE A 472 -45.76 -23.77 7.31
N GLU A 473 -45.54 -22.47 7.19
CA GLU A 473 -46.25 -21.59 6.26
C GLU A 473 -45.26 -20.86 5.35
N VAL A 474 -45.75 -20.38 4.21
CA VAL A 474 -44.99 -19.60 3.23
C VAL A 474 -45.74 -18.28 2.99
N LEU A 475 -45.09 -17.16 3.29
CA LEU A 475 -45.58 -15.82 3.03
C LEU A 475 -44.83 -15.26 1.82
N VAL A 476 -45.55 -14.98 0.74
CA VAL A 476 -45.01 -14.34 -0.47
C VAL A 476 -45.43 -12.88 -0.46
N ILE A 477 -44.44 -11.98 -0.47
CA ILE A 477 -44.66 -10.54 -0.32
C ILE A 477 -44.16 -9.85 -1.57
N ASP A 478 -45.08 -9.54 -2.48
CA ASP A 478 -44.82 -8.70 -3.63
C ASP A 478 -44.80 -7.24 -3.23
N ASN A 479 -43.67 -6.58 -3.48
CA ASN A 479 -43.49 -5.17 -3.21
C ASN A 479 -42.86 -4.44 -4.39
N ASN A 480 -43.43 -3.29 -4.74
CA ASN A 480 -42.97 -2.41 -5.81
C ASN A 480 -42.99 -3.02 -7.23
N THR A 481 -43.78 -4.09 -7.44
CA THR A 481 -44.17 -4.54 -8.78
C THR A 481 -45.43 -3.78 -9.21
N MET A 482 -45.39 -3.13 -10.37
CA MET A 482 -46.54 -2.37 -10.88
C MET A 482 -47.25 -3.10 -12.03
N ASP A 483 -46.60 -4.09 -12.64
CA ASP A 483 -47.11 -4.84 -13.77
C ASP A 483 -47.89 -6.08 -13.28
N PRO A 484 -49.22 -6.14 -13.47
CA PRO A 484 -50.02 -7.30 -13.11
C PRO A 484 -49.56 -8.60 -13.73
N ALA A 485 -48.98 -8.56 -14.94
CA ALA A 485 -48.47 -9.75 -15.61
C ALA A 485 -47.31 -10.43 -14.87
N LEU A 486 -46.67 -9.73 -13.92
CA LEU A 486 -45.58 -10.26 -13.12
C LEU A 486 -46.04 -10.85 -11.78
N TRP A 487 -47.09 -10.31 -11.15
CA TRP A 487 -47.49 -10.73 -9.79
C TRP A 487 -48.78 -11.57 -9.74
N GLU A 488 -49.73 -11.36 -10.65
CA GLU A 488 -50.99 -12.15 -10.68
C GLU A 488 -50.74 -13.65 -10.88
N PRO A 489 -49.86 -14.10 -11.80
CA PRO A 489 -49.61 -15.53 -11.98
C PRO A 489 -48.96 -16.19 -10.75
N VAL A 490 -48.22 -15.40 -9.95
CA VAL A 490 -47.64 -15.87 -8.68
C VAL A 490 -48.73 -16.02 -7.63
N ALA A 491 -49.66 -15.07 -7.54
CA ALA A 491 -50.81 -15.13 -6.63
C ALA A 491 -51.70 -16.35 -6.91
N GLU A 492 -52.02 -16.60 -8.18
CA GLU A 492 -52.77 -17.78 -8.63
C GLU A 492 -52.07 -19.08 -8.26
N HIS A 493 -50.74 -19.13 -8.43
CA HIS A 493 -49.96 -20.31 -8.09
C HIS A 493 -49.95 -20.58 -6.58
N CYS A 494 -49.80 -19.54 -5.74
CA CYS A 494 -49.94 -19.68 -4.28
C CYS A 494 -51.30 -20.24 -3.89
N ALA A 495 -52.39 -19.72 -4.48
CA ALA A 495 -53.73 -20.23 -4.23
C ALA A 495 -53.88 -21.72 -4.59
N ARG A 496 -53.22 -22.16 -5.67
CA ARG A 496 -53.21 -23.56 -6.10
C ARG A 496 -52.42 -24.48 -5.17
N LEU A 497 -51.33 -24.01 -4.57
CA LEU A 497 -50.52 -24.77 -3.61
C LEU A 497 -51.20 -24.93 -2.23
N GLY A 498 -52.26 -24.17 -1.98
CA GLY A 498 -53.14 -24.33 -0.83
C GLY A 498 -52.85 -23.37 0.32
N GLU A 499 -53.54 -23.57 1.45
CA GLU A 499 -53.62 -22.60 2.56
C GLU A 499 -52.28 -22.28 3.24
N ARG A 500 -51.26 -23.15 3.08
CA ARG A 500 -49.90 -22.90 3.58
C ARG A 500 -49.20 -21.76 2.82
N PHE A 501 -49.65 -21.41 1.61
CA PHE A 501 -49.03 -20.40 0.75
C PHE A 501 -49.90 -19.14 0.68
N ARG A 502 -49.49 -18.11 1.43
CA ARG A 502 -50.21 -16.82 1.53
C ARG A 502 -49.51 -15.77 0.69
N PHE A 503 -50.24 -15.12 -0.19
CA PHE A 503 -49.71 -14.08 -1.08
C PHE A 503 -50.21 -12.68 -0.70
N PHE A 504 -49.30 -11.71 -0.70
CA PHE A 504 -49.59 -10.31 -0.40
C PHE A 504 -49.00 -9.40 -1.47
N HIS A 505 -49.85 -8.58 -2.11
CA HIS A 505 -49.42 -7.52 -3.03
C HIS A 505 -49.52 -6.16 -2.35
N LEU A 506 -48.38 -5.49 -2.14
CA LEU A 506 -48.31 -4.22 -1.41
C LEU A 506 -48.30 -2.99 -2.30
N GLY A 507 -48.24 -3.16 -3.63
CA GLY A 507 -48.04 -2.07 -4.58
C GLY A 507 -46.76 -1.28 -4.26
N LYS A 508 -46.85 0.05 -4.22
CA LYS A 508 -45.71 0.91 -3.87
C LYS A 508 -45.46 0.91 -2.36
N TRP A 509 -44.37 0.26 -1.94
CA TRP A 509 -44.05 0.04 -0.52
C TRP A 509 -42.67 0.57 -0.14
N LYS A 510 -42.59 1.23 1.02
CA LYS A 510 -41.34 1.80 1.57
C LYS A 510 -40.39 0.71 2.09
N GLY A 511 -39.10 1.03 2.18
CA GLY A 511 -38.10 0.16 2.79
C GLY A 511 -37.63 -1.02 1.93
N PHE A 512 -38.08 -1.12 0.67
CA PHE A 512 -37.69 -2.20 -0.27
C PHE A 512 -37.82 -3.61 0.37
N LYS A 513 -36.81 -4.48 0.24
CA LYS A 513 -36.82 -5.85 0.80
C LYS A 513 -37.02 -5.85 2.32
N ALA A 514 -36.30 -5.00 3.07
CA ALA A 514 -36.46 -4.87 4.51
C ALA A 514 -37.91 -4.50 4.91
N GLY A 515 -38.53 -3.57 4.19
CA GLY A 515 -39.91 -3.15 4.44
C GLY A 515 -40.94 -4.23 4.13
N ALA A 516 -40.72 -5.04 3.09
CA ALA A 516 -41.54 -6.20 2.76
C ALA A 516 -41.40 -7.30 3.84
N LEU A 517 -40.18 -7.57 4.29
CA LEU A 517 -39.95 -8.57 5.33
C LEU A 517 -40.47 -8.11 6.71
N ASN A 518 -40.45 -6.81 7.01
CA ASN A 518 -41.11 -6.26 8.21
C ASN A 518 -42.65 -6.32 8.12
N PHE A 519 -43.22 -6.28 6.92
CA PHE A 519 -44.64 -6.58 6.71
C PHE A 519 -44.91 -8.06 6.98
N ALA A 520 -44.12 -8.95 6.38
CA ALA A 520 -44.23 -10.40 6.59
C ALA A 520 -44.18 -10.77 8.08
N MET A 521 -43.29 -10.16 8.86
CA MET A 521 -43.18 -10.38 10.31
C MET A 521 -44.47 -10.09 11.10
N ARG A 522 -45.30 -9.16 10.64
CA ARG A 522 -46.61 -8.86 11.26
C ARG A 522 -47.67 -9.88 10.88
N GLU A 523 -47.52 -10.50 9.71
CA GLU A 523 -48.44 -11.50 9.16
C GLU A 523 -48.04 -12.94 9.52
N THR A 524 -46.83 -13.14 10.04
CA THR A 524 -46.31 -14.41 10.56
C THR A 524 -47.27 -14.99 11.60
N ALA A 525 -47.63 -16.26 11.44
CA ALA A 525 -48.50 -16.97 12.37
C ALA A 525 -47.99 -16.87 13.83
N ASP A 526 -48.91 -16.68 14.77
CA ASP A 526 -48.58 -16.46 16.19
C ASP A 526 -47.83 -17.64 16.80
N ASP A 527 -48.18 -18.86 16.40
CA ASP A 527 -47.58 -20.14 16.80
C ASP A 527 -46.25 -20.47 16.09
N ALA A 528 -45.82 -19.67 15.12
CA ALA A 528 -44.49 -19.82 14.52
C ALA A 528 -43.38 -19.39 15.48
N GLU A 529 -42.38 -20.23 15.69
CA GLU A 529 -41.22 -19.91 16.55
C GLU A 529 -39.98 -19.49 15.73
N ILE A 530 -39.93 -19.87 14.46
CA ILE A 530 -38.80 -19.67 13.55
C ILE A 530 -39.28 -18.96 12.29
N VAL A 531 -38.51 -17.99 11.84
CA VAL A 531 -38.71 -17.27 10.58
C VAL A 531 -37.61 -17.67 9.61
N GLY A 532 -37.97 -18.25 8.48
CA GLY A 532 -37.07 -18.50 7.36
C GLY A 532 -37.13 -17.36 6.35
N VAL A 533 -36.00 -17.02 5.73
CA VAL A 533 -35.99 -16.09 4.59
C VAL A 533 -35.32 -16.77 3.41
N LEU A 534 -36.00 -16.67 2.27
CA LEU A 534 -35.55 -17.22 1.00
C LEU A 534 -35.72 -16.17 -0.10
N ASP A 535 -34.71 -16.02 -0.95
CA ASP A 535 -34.84 -15.23 -2.18
C ASP A 535 -35.72 -15.97 -3.20
N SER A 536 -36.37 -15.20 -4.07
CA SER A 536 -37.42 -15.65 -4.99
C SER A 536 -36.94 -16.59 -6.11
N ASP A 537 -35.63 -16.78 -6.25
CA ASP A 537 -34.97 -17.55 -7.29
C ASP A 537 -34.37 -18.89 -6.81
N TYR A 538 -34.50 -19.21 -5.51
CA TYR A 538 -33.89 -20.39 -4.90
C TYR A 538 -34.77 -21.64 -4.96
N VAL A 539 -34.22 -22.71 -5.54
CA VAL A 539 -34.77 -24.06 -5.41
C VAL A 539 -34.11 -24.76 -4.25
N VAL A 540 -34.89 -25.08 -3.21
CA VAL A 540 -34.42 -25.71 -1.98
C VAL A 540 -34.45 -27.24 -2.06
N ASN A 541 -33.60 -27.90 -1.27
CA ASN A 541 -33.68 -29.34 -1.03
C ASN A 541 -34.83 -29.63 -0.04
N PRO A 542 -35.60 -30.72 -0.23
CA PRO A 542 -36.70 -31.10 0.66
C PRO A 542 -36.31 -31.21 2.15
N ASP A 543 -35.07 -31.55 2.45
CA ASP A 543 -34.59 -31.79 3.82
C ASP A 543 -34.00 -30.54 4.52
N TRP A 544 -34.08 -29.36 3.89
CA TRP A 544 -33.48 -28.12 4.41
C TRP A 544 -33.91 -27.80 5.85
N LEU A 545 -35.22 -27.72 6.12
CA LEU A 545 -35.73 -27.37 7.44
C LEU A 545 -35.39 -28.45 8.48
N ARG A 546 -35.53 -29.74 8.15
CA ARG A 546 -35.17 -30.84 9.05
C ARG A 546 -33.71 -30.83 9.47
N ARG A 547 -32.82 -30.30 8.63
CA ARG A 547 -31.39 -30.25 8.91
C ARG A 547 -30.92 -29.00 9.63
N MET A 548 -31.68 -27.92 9.53
CA MET A 548 -31.29 -26.60 10.06
C MET A 548 -32.10 -26.18 11.29
N VAL A 549 -33.36 -26.59 11.42
CA VAL A 549 -34.19 -26.26 12.59
C VAL A 549 -33.69 -26.88 13.90
N PRO A 550 -33.16 -28.13 13.95
CA PRO A 550 -32.76 -28.74 15.22
C PRO A 550 -31.69 -27.96 16.01
N PHE A 551 -30.92 -27.08 15.38
CA PHE A 551 -29.97 -26.21 16.09
C PHE A 551 -30.65 -25.24 17.07
N PHE A 552 -31.92 -24.89 16.85
CA PHE A 552 -32.68 -24.04 17.77
C PHE A 552 -33.10 -24.75 19.07
N ALA A 553 -32.83 -26.05 19.21
CA ALA A 553 -32.93 -26.73 20.50
C ALA A 553 -31.95 -26.14 21.53
N ASP A 554 -30.84 -25.54 21.10
CA ASP A 554 -30.04 -24.68 21.96
C ASP A 554 -30.71 -23.28 22.05
N PRO A 555 -31.15 -22.86 23.25
CA PRO A 555 -31.82 -21.58 23.43
C PRO A 555 -30.93 -20.38 23.14
N LYS A 556 -29.60 -20.54 23.01
CA LYS A 556 -28.69 -19.45 22.66
C LYS A 556 -28.62 -19.18 21.16
N VAL A 557 -29.06 -20.13 20.32
CA VAL A 557 -29.02 -19.96 18.87
C VAL A 557 -30.11 -18.97 18.45
N GLY A 558 -29.67 -17.84 17.89
CA GLY A 558 -30.56 -16.81 17.36
C GLY A 558 -30.81 -16.97 15.86
N PHE A 559 -29.83 -17.46 15.11
CA PHE A 559 -30.03 -17.76 13.69
C PHE A 559 -29.10 -18.85 13.17
N THR A 560 -29.54 -19.51 12.11
CA THR A 560 -28.76 -20.47 11.33
C THR A 560 -28.63 -19.96 9.88
N GLN A 561 -27.51 -20.27 9.25
CA GLN A 561 -27.19 -19.87 7.88
C GLN A 561 -26.56 -21.03 7.14
N SER A 562 -27.05 -21.27 5.92
CA SER A 562 -26.39 -22.13 4.93
C SER A 562 -25.80 -21.27 3.79
N PRO A 563 -24.80 -21.76 3.05
CA PRO A 563 -24.19 -21.04 1.93
C PRO A 563 -25.22 -20.65 0.87
N GLN A 564 -24.97 -19.52 0.21
CA GLN A 564 -25.57 -19.26 -1.10
C GLN A 564 -24.86 -20.15 -2.13
N ASP A 565 -25.64 -20.90 -2.90
CA ASP A 565 -25.17 -21.80 -3.94
C ASP A 565 -26.02 -21.59 -5.21
N TYR A 566 -25.53 -22.04 -6.35
CA TYR A 566 -26.07 -21.63 -7.65
C TYR A 566 -26.20 -22.78 -8.63
N ARG A 567 -27.28 -22.78 -9.43
CA ARG A 567 -27.61 -23.86 -10.39
C ARG A 567 -27.16 -23.59 -11.83
N ASP A 568 -26.80 -22.35 -12.14
CA ASP A 568 -26.51 -21.84 -13.48
C ASP A 568 -25.01 -21.67 -13.78
N ALA A 569 -24.13 -22.23 -12.95
CA ALA A 569 -22.67 -22.08 -13.08
C ALA A 569 -22.08 -22.61 -14.40
N ASN A 570 -22.76 -23.53 -15.06
CA ASN A 570 -22.30 -24.14 -16.31
C ASN A 570 -22.88 -23.49 -17.57
N GLU A 571 -23.69 -22.44 -17.45
CA GLU A 571 -24.29 -21.77 -18.62
C GLU A 571 -23.27 -20.96 -19.43
N SER A 572 -22.24 -20.40 -18.79
CA SER A 572 -21.19 -19.64 -19.47
C SER A 572 -19.88 -19.64 -18.68
N VAL A 573 -18.78 -19.29 -19.36
CA VAL A 573 -17.47 -19.10 -18.70
C VAL A 573 -17.56 -17.99 -17.65
N PHE A 574 -18.31 -16.92 -17.94
CA PHE A 574 -18.55 -15.82 -17.00
C PHE A 574 -19.23 -16.32 -15.71
N LYS A 575 -20.34 -17.05 -15.83
CA LYS A 575 -21.03 -17.63 -14.67
C LYS A 575 -20.17 -18.63 -13.90
N ARG A 576 -19.37 -19.44 -14.59
CA ARG A 576 -18.40 -20.33 -13.93
C ARG A 576 -17.35 -19.57 -13.12
N MET A 577 -16.81 -18.47 -13.66
CA MET A 577 -15.83 -17.63 -12.95
C MET A 577 -16.44 -17.00 -11.70
N MET A 578 -17.66 -16.44 -11.81
CA MET A 578 -18.39 -15.86 -10.68
C MET A 578 -18.72 -16.90 -9.60
N PHE A 579 -19.18 -18.09 -10.00
CA PHE A 579 -19.48 -19.19 -9.07
C PHE A 579 -18.29 -19.50 -8.17
N TRP A 580 -17.11 -19.65 -8.75
CA TRP A 580 -15.91 -19.97 -7.98
C TRP A 580 -15.42 -18.79 -7.14
N GLU A 581 -15.61 -17.54 -7.58
CA GLU A 581 -15.35 -16.35 -6.77
C GLU A 581 -16.23 -16.34 -5.51
N TYR A 582 -17.53 -16.60 -5.65
CA TYR A 582 -18.46 -16.74 -4.52
C TYR A 582 -18.11 -17.93 -3.61
N ALA A 583 -17.75 -19.07 -4.19
CA ALA A 583 -17.42 -20.28 -3.43
C ALA A 583 -16.27 -20.06 -2.43
N GLY A 584 -15.29 -19.21 -2.76
CA GLY A 584 -14.20 -18.85 -1.83
C GLY A 584 -14.72 -18.26 -0.52
N PHE A 585 -15.70 -17.36 -0.60
CA PHE A 585 -16.29 -16.74 0.58
C PHE A 585 -17.10 -17.75 1.42
N PHE A 586 -17.95 -18.57 0.80
CA PHE A 586 -18.81 -19.50 1.53
C PHE A 586 -18.08 -20.75 2.06
N LYS A 587 -17.07 -21.26 1.33
CA LYS A 587 -16.34 -22.49 1.71
C LYS A 587 -15.12 -22.22 2.58
N ALA A 588 -14.54 -21.02 2.53
CA ALA A 588 -13.37 -20.66 3.33
C ALA A 588 -13.65 -19.51 4.32
N GLY A 589 -14.14 -18.38 3.81
CA GLY A 589 -14.36 -17.16 4.61
C GLY A 589 -15.38 -17.37 5.72
N MET A 590 -16.59 -17.82 5.40
CA MET A 590 -17.65 -18.06 6.38
C MET A 590 -17.30 -19.12 7.41
N VAL A 591 -16.67 -20.19 6.96
CA VAL A 591 -16.19 -21.26 7.84
C VAL A 591 -15.17 -20.71 8.84
N THR A 592 -14.28 -19.83 8.40
CA THR A 592 -13.30 -19.15 9.26
C THR A 592 -13.98 -18.20 10.26
N ARG A 593 -14.93 -17.37 9.80
CA ARG A 593 -15.68 -16.45 10.67
C ARG A 593 -16.54 -17.17 11.71
N ASN A 594 -17.07 -18.34 11.34
CA ASN A 594 -17.90 -19.14 12.21
C ASN A 594 -17.17 -19.60 13.48
N GLU A 595 -15.85 -19.82 13.41
CA GLU A 595 -15.01 -20.16 14.57
C GLU A 595 -15.06 -19.10 15.70
N ARG A 596 -15.45 -17.87 15.38
CA ARG A 596 -15.57 -16.75 16.33
C ARG A 596 -17.00 -16.26 16.52
N ASN A 597 -18.00 -17.04 16.09
CA ASN A 597 -19.41 -16.61 16.11
C ASN A 597 -19.58 -15.25 15.42
N ALA A 598 -18.99 -15.08 14.22
CA ALA A 598 -18.89 -13.80 13.52
C ALA A 598 -19.29 -13.89 12.04
N ILE A 599 -20.14 -14.87 11.70
CA ILE A 599 -20.65 -15.04 10.33
C ILE A 599 -21.49 -13.83 9.94
N ILE A 600 -21.50 -13.51 8.66
CA ILE A 600 -22.39 -12.47 8.12
C ILE A 600 -23.66 -13.21 7.66
N GLN A 601 -24.84 -12.71 8.00
CA GLN A 601 -26.08 -13.24 7.45
C GLN A 601 -26.25 -12.73 6.02
N HIS A 602 -26.70 -13.58 5.10
CA HIS A 602 -26.69 -13.30 3.66
C HIS A 602 -28.09 -13.20 3.02
N GLY A 603 -29.11 -12.94 3.84
CA GLY A 603 -30.43 -12.51 3.36
C GLY A 603 -31.28 -13.58 2.65
N THR A 604 -30.77 -14.79 2.49
CA THR A 604 -31.44 -15.99 1.96
C THR A 604 -30.86 -17.22 2.64
N MET A 605 -31.52 -18.37 2.52
CA MET A 605 -31.07 -19.65 3.08
C MET A 605 -30.75 -19.56 4.58
N THR A 606 -31.54 -18.76 5.29
CA THR A 606 -31.35 -18.39 6.69
C THR A 606 -32.63 -18.65 7.48
N LEU A 607 -32.46 -19.14 8.70
CA LEU A 607 -33.53 -19.30 9.68
C LEU A 607 -33.19 -18.46 10.90
N VAL A 608 -34.16 -17.76 11.46
CA VAL A 608 -33.99 -16.83 12.59
C VAL A 608 -35.06 -17.15 13.63
N ARG A 609 -34.68 -17.15 14.91
CA ARG A 609 -35.64 -17.29 16.00
C ARG A 609 -36.55 -16.06 16.04
N LYS A 610 -37.87 -16.25 15.97
CA LYS A 610 -38.87 -15.16 15.90
C LYS A 610 -38.73 -14.20 17.09
N SER A 611 -38.53 -14.73 18.30
CA SER A 611 -38.35 -13.92 19.51
C SER A 611 -37.09 -13.04 19.46
N ALA A 612 -35.96 -13.60 19.02
CA ALA A 612 -34.71 -12.87 18.86
C ALA A 612 -34.86 -11.72 17.83
N MET A 613 -35.58 -11.99 16.75
CA MET A 613 -35.84 -11.00 15.71
C MET A 613 -36.77 -9.88 16.17
N ALA A 614 -37.80 -10.19 16.97
CA ALA A 614 -38.67 -9.20 17.58
C ALA A 614 -37.90 -8.31 18.57
N GLU A 615 -37.04 -8.90 19.41
CA GLU A 615 -36.16 -8.15 20.33
C GLU A 615 -35.17 -7.23 19.60
N ALA A 616 -34.70 -7.64 18.42
CA ALA A 616 -33.82 -6.84 17.57
C ALA A 616 -34.53 -5.69 16.84
N GLY A 617 -35.85 -5.59 16.94
CA GLY A 617 -36.67 -4.58 16.26
C GLY A 617 -36.84 -4.83 14.76
N GLY A 618 -36.75 -6.09 14.31
CA GLY A 618 -36.94 -6.46 12.91
C GLY A 618 -35.80 -6.04 11.97
N TRP A 619 -36.11 -5.92 10.67
CA TRP A 619 -35.15 -5.56 9.62
C TRP A 619 -34.88 -4.06 9.56
N ALA A 620 -33.62 -3.67 9.39
CA ALA A 620 -33.24 -2.27 9.27
C ALA A 620 -33.52 -1.69 7.87
N GLU A 621 -34.58 -0.88 7.75
CA GLU A 621 -34.93 -0.20 6.48
C GLU A 621 -33.95 0.91 6.05
N TRP A 622 -33.03 1.34 6.93
CA TRP A 622 -32.04 2.37 6.63
C TRP A 622 -30.76 1.82 5.94
N CYS A 623 -30.54 0.51 6.02
CA CYS A 623 -29.37 -0.18 5.47
C CYS A 623 -29.76 -0.96 4.21
N ILE A 624 -28.95 -0.91 3.16
CA ILE A 624 -29.17 -1.69 1.93
C ILE A 624 -28.81 -3.17 2.12
N CYS A 625 -27.96 -3.48 3.10
CA CYS A 625 -27.66 -4.84 3.55
C CYS A 625 -28.35 -5.08 4.90
N GLU A 626 -29.69 -5.11 4.89
CA GLU A 626 -30.51 -5.29 6.09
C GLU A 626 -30.24 -6.63 6.79
N ASP A 627 -29.77 -7.62 6.03
CA ASP A 627 -29.42 -8.96 6.48
C ASP A 627 -28.17 -8.99 7.36
N SER A 628 -27.07 -8.49 6.82
CA SER A 628 -25.80 -8.38 7.51
C SER A 628 -25.93 -7.51 8.76
N GLU A 629 -26.80 -6.50 8.71
CA GLU A 629 -27.16 -5.66 9.85
C GLU A 629 -27.94 -6.43 10.93
N LEU A 630 -28.97 -7.21 10.55
CA LEU A 630 -29.73 -8.04 11.48
C LEU A 630 -28.82 -9.06 12.17
N GLY A 631 -27.99 -9.78 11.42
CA GLY A 631 -27.03 -10.74 11.99
C GLY A 631 -26.12 -10.08 13.03
N LEU A 632 -25.63 -8.87 12.76
CA LEU A 632 -24.82 -8.09 13.71
C LEU A 632 -25.61 -7.68 14.95
N LYS A 633 -26.86 -7.20 14.81
CA LYS A 633 -27.73 -6.86 15.96
C LYS A 633 -27.97 -8.05 16.87
N LEU A 634 -28.30 -9.21 16.31
CA LEU A 634 -28.52 -10.43 17.07
C LEU A 634 -27.27 -10.81 17.86
N MET A 635 -26.10 -10.77 17.23
CA MET A 635 -24.83 -11.02 17.94
C MET A 635 -24.55 -10.00 19.05
N ARG A 636 -24.93 -8.73 18.87
CA ARG A 636 -24.79 -7.69 19.90
C ARG A 636 -25.71 -7.91 21.12
N GLN A 637 -26.84 -8.58 20.91
CA GLN A 637 -27.75 -9.02 21.96
C GLN A 637 -27.31 -10.33 22.62
N GLY A 638 -26.19 -10.92 22.18
CA GLY A 638 -25.62 -12.14 22.77
C GLY A 638 -26.08 -13.44 22.12
N TRP A 639 -26.87 -13.36 21.03
CA TRP A 639 -27.30 -14.55 20.29
C TRP A 639 -26.13 -15.23 19.55
N GLU A 640 -26.19 -16.55 19.48
CA GLU A 640 -25.26 -17.37 18.71
C GLU A 640 -25.76 -17.61 17.28
N ALA A 641 -24.81 -17.56 16.35
CA ALA A 641 -24.99 -17.87 14.95
C ALA A 641 -24.42 -19.26 14.65
N VAL A 642 -25.16 -20.03 13.86
CA VAL A 642 -24.74 -21.35 13.37
C VAL A 642 -24.57 -21.29 11.86
N TYR A 643 -23.40 -21.70 11.38
CA TYR A 643 -23.14 -21.87 9.94
C TYR A 643 -22.91 -23.33 9.60
N VAL A 644 -23.69 -23.84 8.66
CA VAL A 644 -23.56 -25.19 8.10
C VAL A 644 -23.08 -25.05 6.65
N PRO A 645 -21.90 -25.61 6.28
CA PRO A 645 -21.28 -25.38 4.97
C PRO A 645 -21.90 -26.22 3.82
N ASP A 646 -22.93 -27.00 4.13
CA ASP A 646 -23.69 -27.83 3.18
C ASP A 646 -24.72 -26.98 2.42
N SER A 647 -24.86 -27.26 1.12
CA SER A 647 -25.81 -26.55 0.26
C SER A 647 -27.20 -27.16 0.37
N PHE A 648 -28.18 -26.34 0.78
CA PHE A 648 -29.59 -26.72 0.91
C PHE A 648 -30.51 -26.02 -0.10
N GLY A 649 -29.98 -25.14 -0.93
CA GLY A 649 -30.76 -24.46 -1.96
C GLY A 649 -29.86 -23.76 -2.96
N ARG A 650 -30.35 -23.65 -4.20
CA ARG A 650 -29.58 -23.11 -5.33
C ARG A 650 -30.37 -22.02 -6.05
N GLY A 651 -29.83 -20.80 -6.04
CA GLY A 651 -30.35 -19.64 -6.77
C GLY A 651 -29.72 -19.49 -8.16
N VAL A 652 -29.89 -18.32 -8.76
CA VAL A 652 -29.27 -17.94 -10.05
C VAL A 652 -28.31 -16.76 -9.89
N MET A 653 -27.27 -16.73 -10.72
CA MET A 653 -26.28 -15.65 -10.72
C MET A 653 -26.66 -14.54 -11.70
N PRO A 654 -26.06 -13.34 -11.57
CA PRO A 654 -26.23 -12.27 -12.55
C PRO A 654 -25.90 -12.72 -13.98
N ASP A 655 -26.69 -12.29 -14.97
CA ASP A 655 -26.49 -12.71 -16.36
C ASP A 655 -25.39 -11.92 -17.09
N ASP A 656 -25.11 -10.70 -16.64
CA ASP A 656 -24.12 -9.82 -17.27
C ASP A 656 -23.19 -9.13 -16.25
N PHE A 657 -22.12 -8.53 -16.76
CA PHE A 657 -21.13 -7.86 -15.93
C PHE A 657 -21.68 -6.61 -15.22
N ALA A 658 -22.65 -5.90 -15.81
CA ALA A 658 -23.24 -4.72 -15.18
C ALA A 658 -24.10 -5.10 -13.95
N ALA A 659 -24.85 -6.19 -14.04
CA ALA A 659 -25.62 -6.75 -12.93
C ALA A 659 -24.69 -7.28 -11.82
N TYR A 660 -23.60 -7.97 -12.18
CA TYR A 660 -22.58 -8.42 -11.22
C TYR A 660 -21.94 -7.25 -10.47
N ARG A 661 -21.52 -6.20 -11.18
CA ARG A 661 -21.02 -4.95 -10.59
C ARG A 661 -22.04 -4.29 -9.68
N LYS A 662 -23.30 -4.17 -10.12
CA LYS A 662 -24.37 -3.54 -9.35
C LYS A 662 -24.64 -4.29 -8.05
N GLN A 663 -24.62 -5.62 -8.08
CA GLN A 663 -24.75 -6.44 -6.88
C GLN A 663 -23.61 -6.17 -5.91
N ARG A 664 -22.34 -6.26 -6.37
CA ARG A 664 -21.18 -6.01 -5.50
C ARG A 664 -21.14 -4.58 -4.95
N HIS A 665 -21.51 -3.58 -5.76
CA HIS A 665 -21.58 -2.19 -5.33
C HIS A 665 -22.53 -2.02 -4.14
N ARG A 666 -23.73 -2.63 -4.19
CA ARG A 666 -24.69 -2.58 -3.08
C ARG A 666 -24.11 -3.19 -1.80
N TRP A 667 -23.44 -4.33 -1.92
CA TRP A 667 -22.81 -4.99 -0.77
C TRP A 667 -21.72 -4.13 -0.13
N ALA A 668 -20.81 -3.59 -0.96
CA ALA A 668 -19.73 -2.71 -0.51
C ALA A 668 -20.25 -1.44 0.16
N TYR A 669 -21.22 -0.78 -0.48
CA TYR A 669 -21.86 0.41 0.07
C TYR A 669 -22.59 0.11 1.39
N GLY A 670 -23.37 -0.97 1.44
CA GLY A 670 -24.13 -1.38 2.63
C GLY A 670 -23.24 -1.74 3.81
N ALA A 671 -22.09 -2.39 3.59
CA ALA A 671 -21.14 -2.62 4.69
C ALA A 671 -20.61 -1.31 5.29
N VAL A 672 -20.33 -0.29 4.47
CA VAL A 672 -19.92 1.02 5.00
C VAL A 672 -21.05 1.66 5.83
N GLN A 673 -22.32 1.49 5.41
CA GLN A 673 -23.46 1.91 6.23
C GLN A 673 -23.49 1.19 7.58
N ILE A 674 -23.25 -0.13 7.61
CA ILE A 674 -23.20 -0.92 8.84
C ILE A 674 -22.04 -0.46 9.74
N VAL A 675 -20.84 -0.26 9.19
CA VAL A 675 -19.69 0.28 9.95
C VAL A 675 -20.07 1.59 10.62
N LYS A 676 -20.67 2.53 9.86
CA LYS A 676 -21.05 3.85 10.37
C LYS A 676 -22.15 3.75 11.43
N GLY A 677 -23.17 2.92 11.21
CA GLY A 677 -24.27 2.71 12.15
C GLY A 677 -23.86 2.03 13.45
N HIS A 678 -22.82 1.18 13.41
CA HIS A 678 -22.35 0.38 14.55
C HIS A 678 -20.94 0.73 15.01
N LEU A 679 -20.39 1.89 14.61
CA LEU A 679 -18.99 2.27 14.83
C LEU A 679 -18.56 2.14 16.30
N GLY A 680 -19.41 2.63 17.21
CA GLY A 680 -19.18 2.55 18.65
C GLY A 680 -19.18 1.14 19.21
N ALA A 681 -19.94 0.20 18.64
CA ALA A 681 -19.91 -1.21 19.06
C ALA A 681 -18.66 -1.93 18.52
N LEU A 682 -18.27 -1.61 17.30
CA LEU A 682 -17.18 -2.29 16.58
C LEU A 682 -15.79 -1.82 17.02
N LEU A 683 -15.60 -0.51 17.22
CA LEU A 683 -14.28 0.07 17.47
C LEU A 683 -14.00 0.40 18.95
N ASN A 684 -15.03 0.61 19.78
CA ASN A 684 -14.79 0.94 21.19
C ASN A 684 -14.33 -0.31 21.96
N PRO A 685 -13.10 -0.36 22.50
CA PRO A 685 -12.58 -1.54 23.20
C PRO A 685 -13.27 -1.80 24.55
N PHE A 686 -13.95 -0.80 25.12
CA PHE A 686 -14.62 -0.87 26.43
C PHE A 686 -16.04 -1.45 26.35
N ARG A 687 -16.71 -1.40 25.18
CA ARG A 687 -18.02 -2.03 25.01
C ARG A 687 -17.90 -3.55 24.93
N ARG A 688 -18.80 -4.27 25.58
CA ARG A 688 -18.80 -5.74 25.69
C ARG A 688 -19.97 -6.42 24.96
N ASP A 689 -20.76 -5.66 24.21
CA ASP A 689 -21.85 -6.19 23.38
C ASP A 689 -21.36 -7.13 22.28
N LEU A 690 -20.11 -6.97 21.83
CA LEU A 690 -19.44 -7.94 20.94
C LEU A 690 -18.17 -8.48 21.58
N THR A 691 -17.89 -9.76 21.31
CA THR A 691 -16.61 -10.38 21.66
C THR A 691 -15.48 -9.76 20.83
N ALA A 692 -14.24 -9.86 21.33
CA ALA A 692 -13.07 -9.39 20.60
C ALA A 692 -12.89 -10.10 19.24
N GLY A 693 -13.31 -11.37 19.12
CA GLY A 693 -13.29 -12.12 17.87
C GLY A 693 -14.31 -11.58 16.86
N GLN A 694 -15.54 -11.30 17.31
CA GLN A 694 -16.56 -10.69 16.46
C GLN A 694 -16.12 -9.32 15.95
N LYS A 695 -15.67 -8.43 16.84
CA LYS A 695 -15.15 -7.10 16.44
C LYS A 695 -14.04 -7.22 15.39
N TRP A 696 -13.10 -8.14 15.62
CA TRP A 696 -12.02 -8.39 14.67
C TRP A 696 -12.54 -8.81 13.29
N HIS A 697 -13.37 -9.85 13.19
CA HIS A 697 -13.82 -10.33 11.88
C HIS A 697 -14.74 -9.33 11.17
N PHE A 698 -15.58 -8.57 11.87
CA PHE A 698 -16.37 -7.52 11.23
C PHE A 698 -15.46 -6.41 10.69
N VAL A 699 -14.58 -5.85 11.52
CA VAL A 699 -13.68 -4.76 11.09
C VAL A 699 -12.72 -5.24 9.99
N MET A 700 -11.99 -6.33 10.23
CA MET A 700 -10.98 -6.85 9.31
C MET A 700 -11.58 -7.46 8.05
N GLY A 701 -12.80 -7.99 8.12
CA GLY A 701 -13.51 -8.49 6.94
C GLY A 701 -13.90 -7.39 5.94
N TRP A 702 -13.97 -6.13 6.39
CA TRP A 702 -14.25 -4.98 5.52
C TRP A 702 -12.99 -4.25 5.06
N MET A 703 -11.84 -4.51 5.70
CA MET A 703 -10.56 -3.89 5.34
C MET A 703 -10.16 -4.13 3.86
N PRO A 704 -10.37 -5.31 3.25
CA PRO A 704 -10.08 -5.48 1.82
C PRO A 704 -10.81 -4.47 0.92
N TRP A 705 -12.08 -4.16 1.21
CA TRP A 705 -12.85 -3.18 0.45
C TRP A 705 -12.36 -1.74 0.65
N LEU A 706 -11.89 -1.41 1.86
CA LEU A 706 -11.18 -0.15 2.11
C LEU A 706 -9.85 -0.11 1.32
N GLY A 707 -9.17 -1.24 1.20
CA GLY A 707 -7.99 -1.41 0.36
C GLY A 707 -8.26 -1.08 -1.11
N ASP A 708 -9.37 -1.56 -1.68
CA ASP A 708 -9.79 -1.22 -3.04
C ASP A 708 -10.04 0.30 -3.21
N ALA A 709 -10.65 0.95 -2.21
CA ALA A 709 -10.89 2.40 -2.22
C ALA A 709 -9.58 3.21 -2.18
N LEU A 710 -8.64 2.82 -1.33
CA LEU A 710 -7.31 3.44 -1.27
C LEU A 710 -6.52 3.17 -2.55
N GLY A 711 -6.61 1.96 -3.10
CA GLY A 711 -6.02 1.59 -4.38
C GLY A 711 -6.46 2.52 -5.50
N LEU A 712 -7.75 2.88 -5.56
CA LEU A 712 -8.26 3.84 -6.53
C LEU A 712 -7.63 5.24 -6.36
N ILE A 713 -7.46 5.72 -5.11
CA ILE A 713 -6.78 6.99 -4.84
C ILE A 713 -5.32 6.94 -5.31
N PHE A 714 -4.60 5.85 -5.01
CA PHE A 714 -3.21 5.68 -5.45
C PHE A 714 -3.06 5.54 -6.96
N VAL A 715 -4.04 4.93 -7.66
CA VAL A 715 -4.05 4.87 -9.13
C VAL A 715 -4.17 6.27 -9.72
N LEU A 716 -5.11 7.07 -9.24
CA LEU A 716 -5.28 8.45 -9.72
C LEU A 716 -4.06 9.31 -9.41
N GLY A 717 -3.51 9.19 -8.19
CA GLY A 717 -2.27 9.85 -7.80
C GLY A 717 -1.06 9.41 -8.64
N GLY A 718 -0.96 8.11 -8.94
CA GLY A 718 0.11 7.54 -9.76
C GLY A 718 0.06 8.02 -11.21
N ILE A 719 -1.13 8.15 -11.80
CA ILE A 719 -1.31 8.75 -13.13
C ILE A 719 -0.88 10.23 -13.10
N ALA A 720 -1.36 11.00 -12.12
CA ALA A 720 -1.01 12.42 -11.99
C ALA A 720 0.50 12.63 -11.78
N TRP A 721 1.14 11.81 -10.95
CA TRP A 721 2.60 11.86 -10.73
C TRP A 721 3.37 11.47 -12.00
N SER A 722 2.88 10.48 -12.75
CA SER A 722 3.47 10.07 -14.03
C SER A 722 3.40 11.18 -15.08
N MET A 723 2.32 11.97 -15.08
CA MET A 723 2.27 13.17 -15.94
C MET A 723 3.37 14.17 -15.57
N GLY A 724 3.65 14.38 -14.29
CA GLY A 724 4.79 15.20 -13.85
C GLY A 724 6.13 14.64 -14.35
N LEU A 725 6.35 13.34 -14.21
CA LEU A 725 7.56 12.65 -14.70
C LEU A 725 7.73 12.75 -16.22
N ILE A 726 6.65 12.88 -16.99
CA ILE A 726 6.65 12.95 -18.45
C ILE A 726 6.83 14.40 -18.93
N PHE A 727 6.03 15.34 -18.42
CA PHE A 727 5.99 16.71 -18.90
C PHE A 727 6.95 17.65 -18.17
N MET A 728 7.40 17.28 -16.97
CA MET A 728 8.31 18.05 -16.12
C MET A 728 9.43 17.15 -15.54
N PRO A 729 10.22 16.46 -16.40
CA PRO A 729 11.18 15.43 -15.97
C PRO A 729 12.36 15.95 -15.15
N VAL A 730 12.63 17.27 -15.20
CA VAL A 730 13.71 17.91 -14.44
C VAL A 730 13.28 18.23 -13.01
N SER A 731 12.01 18.62 -12.80
CA SER A 731 11.50 19.03 -11.48
C SER A 731 10.70 17.94 -10.76
N THR A 732 10.32 16.88 -11.46
CA THR A 732 9.59 15.74 -10.88
C THR A 732 10.50 14.53 -10.78
N GLU A 733 10.68 14.02 -9.57
CA GLU A 733 11.48 12.81 -9.32
C GLU A 733 10.60 11.59 -9.02
N PHE A 734 11.17 10.40 -9.22
CA PHE A 734 10.52 9.15 -8.83
C PHE A 734 10.40 9.05 -7.29
N PRO A 735 9.30 8.45 -6.79
CA PRO A 735 9.22 8.05 -5.39
C PRO A 735 10.35 7.10 -5.02
N ILE A 736 10.83 7.18 -3.78
CA ILE A 736 11.91 6.30 -3.31
C ILE A 736 11.45 4.82 -3.27
N LEU A 737 12.41 3.90 -3.34
CA LEU A 737 12.15 2.46 -3.38
C LEU A 737 11.28 1.96 -2.23
N LEU A 738 11.41 2.57 -1.04
CA LEU A 738 10.67 2.20 0.16
C LEU A 738 9.15 2.38 0.01
N PHE A 739 8.68 3.26 -0.88
CA PHE A 739 7.25 3.41 -1.19
C PHE A 739 6.78 2.47 -2.31
N MET A 740 7.65 2.11 -3.25
CA MET A 740 7.28 1.27 -4.40
C MET A 740 7.28 -0.22 -4.07
N LEU A 741 8.32 -0.73 -3.40
CA LEU A 741 8.48 -2.18 -3.16
C LEU A 741 7.33 -2.80 -2.35
N PRO A 742 6.81 -2.19 -1.27
CA PRO A 742 5.68 -2.76 -0.54
C PRO A 742 4.42 -2.94 -1.39
N SER A 743 4.19 -2.04 -2.35
CA SER A 743 3.02 -2.13 -3.23
C SER A 743 3.10 -3.34 -4.19
N LEU A 744 4.28 -3.57 -4.77
CA LEU A 744 4.57 -4.75 -5.61
C LEU A 744 4.50 -6.04 -4.77
N GLY A 745 5.10 -6.01 -3.58
CA GLY A 745 5.08 -7.12 -2.62
C GLY A 745 3.66 -7.50 -2.20
N LEU A 746 2.79 -6.52 -1.94
CA LEU A 746 1.38 -6.75 -1.59
C LEU A 746 0.62 -7.43 -2.74
N PHE A 747 0.85 -7.00 -3.99
CA PHE A 747 0.22 -7.63 -5.15
C PHE A 747 0.63 -9.10 -5.29
N VAL A 748 1.94 -9.38 -5.22
CA VAL A 748 2.46 -10.76 -5.29
C VAL A 748 1.91 -11.59 -4.13
N PHE A 749 1.90 -11.03 -2.91
CA PHE A 749 1.35 -11.70 -1.74
C PHE A 749 -0.13 -12.05 -1.94
N LYS A 750 -0.95 -11.11 -2.40
CA LYS A 750 -2.39 -11.31 -2.65
C LYS A 750 -2.62 -12.42 -3.67
N LEU A 751 -1.82 -12.46 -4.74
CA LEU A 751 -1.88 -13.51 -5.75
C LEU A 751 -1.54 -14.89 -5.16
N VAL A 752 -0.47 -14.99 -4.36
CA VAL A 752 -0.09 -16.22 -3.68
C VAL A 752 -1.16 -16.64 -2.66
N GLN A 753 -1.67 -15.68 -1.89
CA GLN A 753 -2.69 -15.89 -0.86
C GLN A 753 -3.95 -16.50 -1.45
N ILE A 754 -4.52 -15.91 -2.52
CA ILE A 754 -5.76 -16.42 -3.12
C ILE A 754 -5.55 -17.83 -3.69
N MET A 755 -4.41 -18.08 -4.35
CA MET A 755 -4.09 -19.39 -4.91
C MET A 755 -3.92 -20.45 -3.82
N ALA A 756 -3.23 -20.13 -2.73
CA ALA A 756 -3.02 -21.03 -1.60
C ALA A 756 -4.34 -21.32 -0.85
N LEU A 757 -5.15 -20.29 -0.62
CA LEU A 757 -6.43 -20.43 0.09
C LEU A 757 -7.41 -21.30 -0.71
N TYR A 758 -7.53 -21.06 -2.01
CA TYR A 758 -8.39 -21.88 -2.86
C TYR A 758 -7.87 -23.32 -2.96
N ALA A 759 -6.57 -23.52 -3.12
CA ALA A 759 -5.98 -24.86 -3.14
C ALA A 759 -6.27 -25.65 -1.86
N ALA A 760 -6.30 -24.97 -0.71
CA ALA A 760 -6.52 -25.60 0.59
C ALA A 760 -7.99 -25.81 0.94
N ARG A 761 -8.91 -24.95 0.46
CA ARG A 761 -10.28 -24.86 1.02
C ARG A 761 -11.41 -24.92 0.01
N VAL A 762 -11.15 -24.70 -1.27
CA VAL A 762 -12.21 -24.63 -2.29
C VAL A 762 -12.02 -25.82 -3.24
N PRO A 763 -13.02 -26.69 -3.43
CA PRO A 763 -12.89 -27.90 -4.24
C PRO A 763 -12.93 -27.59 -5.73
N CYS A 764 -11.91 -26.89 -6.23
CA CYS A 764 -11.82 -26.38 -7.60
C CYS A 764 -10.46 -26.67 -8.26
N GLY A 765 -10.49 -26.78 -9.59
CA GLY A 765 -9.30 -26.99 -10.42
C GLY A 765 -8.47 -25.71 -10.58
N TRP A 766 -7.24 -25.81 -11.10
CA TRP A 766 -6.34 -24.65 -11.20
C TRP A 766 -6.90 -23.52 -12.08
N ARG A 767 -7.58 -23.86 -13.19
CA ARG A 767 -8.22 -22.87 -14.10
C ARG A 767 -9.34 -22.09 -13.40
N ASP A 768 -10.10 -22.77 -12.55
CA ASP A 768 -11.18 -22.18 -11.77
C ASP A 768 -10.66 -21.19 -10.73
N ARG A 769 -9.49 -21.46 -10.14
CA ARG A 769 -8.83 -20.54 -9.19
C ARG A 769 -8.44 -19.23 -9.87
N ILE A 770 -7.85 -19.32 -11.07
CA ILE A 770 -7.50 -18.14 -11.85
C ILE A 770 -8.77 -17.41 -12.29
N GLY A 771 -9.78 -18.13 -12.76
CA GLY A 771 -11.08 -17.57 -13.11
C GLY A 771 -11.70 -16.77 -11.96
N ALA A 772 -11.72 -17.35 -10.75
CA ALA A 772 -12.20 -16.70 -9.54
C ALA A 772 -11.37 -15.46 -9.17
N ALA A 773 -10.03 -15.54 -9.25
CA ALA A 773 -9.15 -14.42 -8.97
C ALA A 773 -9.38 -13.25 -9.95
N VAL A 774 -9.51 -13.55 -11.24
CA VAL A 774 -9.79 -12.55 -12.28
C VAL A 774 -11.18 -11.93 -12.10
N ALA A 775 -12.21 -12.74 -11.79
CA ALA A 775 -13.56 -12.23 -11.50
C ALA A 775 -13.59 -11.32 -10.26
N GLY A 776 -12.86 -11.67 -9.20
CA GLY A 776 -12.73 -10.83 -8.01
C GLY A 776 -12.02 -9.51 -8.29
N LEU A 777 -10.88 -9.57 -8.99
CA LEU A 777 -10.09 -8.38 -9.37
C LEU A 777 -10.88 -7.42 -10.29
N ALA A 778 -11.74 -7.96 -11.16
CA ALA A 778 -12.60 -7.18 -12.04
C ALA A 778 -13.56 -6.24 -11.28
N LEU A 779 -13.81 -6.50 -9.99
CA LEU A 779 -14.72 -5.70 -9.17
C LEU A 779 -14.02 -4.62 -8.34
N THR A 780 -12.69 -4.60 -8.26
CA THR A 780 -11.91 -3.67 -7.41
C THR A 780 -12.31 -2.20 -7.61
N HIS A 781 -12.40 -1.73 -8.86
CA HIS A 781 -12.84 -0.35 -9.14
C HIS A 781 -14.26 -0.05 -8.64
N THR A 782 -15.18 -1.00 -8.86
CA THR A 782 -16.58 -0.86 -8.45
C THR A 782 -16.73 -0.84 -6.93
N ILE A 783 -15.97 -1.70 -6.23
CA ILE A 783 -15.92 -1.74 -4.76
C ILE A 783 -15.30 -0.45 -4.22
N GLY A 784 -14.17 -0.02 -4.75
CA GLY A 784 -13.49 1.21 -4.33
C GLY A 784 -14.40 2.44 -4.44
N LYS A 785 -15.11 2.59 -5.56
CA LYS A 785 -16.12 3.64 -5.73
C LYS A 785 -17.26 3.53 -4.71
N ALA A 786 -17.79 2.32 -4.48
CA ALA A 786 -18.88 2.10 -3.52
C ALA A 786 -18.48 2.50 -2.09
N VAL A 787 -17.26 2.16 -1.68
CA VAL A 787 -16.73 2.48 -0.35
C VAL A 787 -16.53 3.98 -0.20
N LEU A 788 -15.85 4.64 -1.13
CA LEU A 788 -15.66 6.09 -1.11
C LEU A 788 -17.01 6.81 -1.04
N MET A 789 -17.98 6.38 -1.86
CA MET A 789 -19.33 6.94 -1.83
C MET A 789 -20.03 6.71 -0.49
N GLY A 790 -19.94 5.50 0.08
CA GLY A 790 -20.56 5.15 1.36
C GLY A 790 -19.99 5.93 2.56
N ILE A 791 -18.70 6.32 2.49
CA ILE A 791 -18.06 7.16 3.51
C ILE A 791 -18.75 8.53 3.56
N PHE A 792 -18.95 9.17 2.41
CA PHE A 792 -19.46 10.55 2.33
C PHE A 792 -20.98 10.68 2.23
N THR A 793 -21.70 9.63 1.83
CA THR A 793 -23.16 9.68 1.60
C THR A 793 -23.95 8.84 2.61
N LYS A 794 -25.27 9.08 2.69
CA LYS A 794 -26.21 8.34 3.55
C LYS A 794 -27.21 7.49 2.75
N LYS A 795 -27.47 7.84 1.49
CA LYS A 795 -28.39 7.13 0.58
C LYS A 795 -27.74 6.99 -0.79
N ALA A 796 -27.73 5.78 -1.34
CA ALA A 796 -27.27 5.56 -2.70
C ALA A 796 -28.39 5.92 -3.70
N PRO A 797 -28.11 6.71 -4.76
CA PRO A 797 -29.04 6.88 -5.86
C PRO A 797 -29.18 5.56 -6.63
N PHE A 798 -30.37 5.29 -7.16
CA PHE A 798 -30.60 4.11 -8.00
C PHE A 798 -29.79 4.22 -9.29
N LEU A 799 -28.73 3.42 -9.40
CA LEU A 799 -27.92 3.31 -10.61
C LEU A 799 -28.76 2.65 -11.72
N ARG A 800 -29.17 3.46 -12.71
CA ARG A 800 -29.78 2.98 -13.95
C ARG A 800 -28.69 2.35 -14.83
N THR A 801 -28.92 1.12 -15.26
CA THR A 801 -28.07 0.46 -16.27
C THR A 801 -28.37 1.04 -17.65
N PRO A 802 -27.35 1.27 -18.50
CA PRO A 802 -27.59 1.62 -19.90
C PRO A 802 -28.34 0.49 -20.60
N LYS A 803 -29.50 0.79 -21.20
CA LYS A 803 -30.27 -0.20 -21.98
C LYS A 803 -29.73 -0.25 -23.41
N MET A 804 -28.78 -1.13 -23.70
CA MET A 804 -28.30 -1.38 -25.08
C MET A 804 -28.34 -2.89 -25.38
N LYS A 805 -29.54 -3.46 -25.48
CA LYS A 805 -29.75 -4.90 -25.74
C LYS A 805 -29.29 -5.34 -27.16
N ASP A 806 -29.25 -4.42 -28.13
CA ASP A 806 -29.05 -4.76 -29.55
C ASP A 806 -27.65 -4.41 -30.11
N ALA A 807 -26.70 -3.98 -29.27
CA ALA A 807 -25.34 -3.66 -29.72
C ALA A 807 -24.47 -4.94 -29.91
N PRO A 808 -23.46 -4.94 -30.81
CA PRO A 808 -22.54 -6.05 -30.93
C PRO A 808 -21.84 -6.37 -29.60
N ALA A 809 -21.58 -7.65 -29.33
CA ALA A 809 -20.96 -8.13 -28.09
C ALA A 809 -19.69 -7.36 -27.69
N LEU A 810 -18.83 -7.03 -28.66
CA LEU A 810 -17.63 -6.22 -28.43
C LEU A 810 -17.96 -4.82 -27.89
N VAL A 811 -18.96 -4.14 -28.48
CA VAL A 811 -19.39 -2.80 -28.06
C VAL A 811 -20.02 -2.87 -26.67
N GLN A 812 -20.88 -3.87 -26.42
CA GLN A 812 -21.47 -4.09 -25.11
C GLN A 812 -20.40 -4.31 -24.03
N GLY A 813 -19.44 -5.18 -24.28
CA GLY A 813 -18.32 -5.47 -23.37
C GLY A 813 -17.51 -4.23 -23.01
N LEU A 814 -17.14 -3.42 -24.00
CA LEU A 814 -16.36 -2.19 -23.76
C LEU A 814 -17.17 -1.12 -23.03
N VAL A 815 -18.45 -0.94 -23.38
CA VAL A 815 -19.31 0.06 -22.74
C VAL A 815 -19.58 -0.30 -21.27
N MET A 816 -19.77 -1.59 -20.95
CA MET A 816 -19.96 -2.07 -19.59
C MET A 816 -18.75 -1.85 -18.67
N ALA A 817 -17.54 -1.74 -19.23
CA ALA A 817 -16.28 -1.50 -18.51
C ALA A 817 -15.59 -0.19 -18.93
N ARG A 818 -16.34 0.81 -19.39
CA ARG A 818 -15.78 2.04 -20.01
C ARG A 818 -14.83 2.81 -19.10
N GLU A 819 -15.13 2.88 -17.80
CA GLU A 819 -14.32 3.63 -16.84
C GLU A 819 -13.03 2.88 -16.55
N GLU A 820 -13.14 1.56 -16.40
CA GLU A 820 -12.01 0.66 -16.20
C GLU A 820 -11.10 0.66 -17.43
N LEU A 821 -11.66 0.67 -18.64
CA LEU A 821 -10.91 0.80 -19.89
C LEU A 821 -10.16 2.14 -19.95
N ALA A 822 -10.79 3.25 -19.57
CA ALA A 822 -10.13 4.55 -19.55
C ALA A 822 -8.92 4.55 -18.59
N LEU A 823 -9.09 4.01 -17.38
CA LEU A 823 -8.00 3.90 -16.40
C LEU A 823 -6.90 2.95 -16.87
N LEU A 824 -7.24 1.83 -17.50
CA LEU A 824 -6.27 0.91 -18.12
C LEU A 824 -5.41 1.63 -19.16
N MET A 825 -6.04 2.36 -20.08
CA MET A 825 -5.34 3.10 -21.13
C MET A 825 -4.46 4.23 -20.56
N LEU A 826 -4.92 4.93 -19.52
CA LEU A 826 -4.12 5.96 -18.84
C LEU A 826 -2.91 5.37 -18.11
N LEU A 827 -3.06 4.22 -17.44
CA LEU A 827 -1.96 3.55 -16.76
C LEU A 827 -0.92 3.02 -17.76
N TRP A 828 -1.36 2.37 -18.83
CA TRP A 828 -0.46 1.88 -19.88
C TRP A 828 0.21 3.04 -20.64
N GLY A 829 -0.54 4.09 -20.96
CA GLY A 829 0.00 5.31 -21.55
C GLY A 829 1.04 5.98 -20.64
N SER A 830 0.78 6.02 -19.33
CA SER A 830 1.74 6.54 -18.33
C SER A 830 3.00 5.68 -18.26
N ALA A 831 2.86 4.35 -18.24
CA ALA A 831 3.99 3.41 -18.21
C ALA A 831 4.87 3.54 -19.45
N ILE A 832 4.26 3.61 -20.64
CA ILE A 832 4.96 3.82 -21.91
C ILE A 832 5.63 5.19 -21.93
N GLY A 833 4.91 6.26 -21.55
CA GLY A 833 5.43 7.63 -21.54
C GLY A 833 6.64 7.79 -20.62
N VAL A 834 6.56 7.27 -19.39
CA VAL A 834 7.70 7.26 -18.46
C VAL A 834 8.88 6.47 -19.03
N SER A 835 8.62 5.31 -19.63
CA SER A 835 9.68 4.47 -20.22
C SER A 835 10.39 5.17 -21.39
N ILE A 836 9.65 5.91 -22.23
CA ILE A 836 10.20 6.67 -23.35
C ILE A 836 11.03 7.86 -22.85
N VAL A 837 10.48 8.67 -21.94
CA VAL A 837 11.14 9.91 -21.46
C VAL A 837 12.41 9.61 -20.67
N HIS A 838 12.40 8.57 -19.84
CA HIS A 838 13.54 8.22 -18.96
C HIS A 838 14.42 7.08 -19.51
N GLN A 839 14.09 6.54 -20.69
CA GLN A 839 14.81 5.48 -21.42
C GLN A 839 15.15 4.22 -20.60
N GLY A 840 14.41 3.94 -19.53
CA GLY A 840 14.72 2.84 -18.61
C GLY A 840 16.11 2.93 -17.96
N SER A 841 16.72 4.11 -17.93
CA SER A 841 18.12 4.32 -17.55
C SER A 841 18.38 4.12 -16.05
N THR A 842 17.35 4.14 -15.20
CA THR A 842 17.48 3.95 -13.75
C THR A 842 16.51 2.93 -13.17
N TRP A 843 16.90 2.34 -12.03
CA TRP A 843 16.10 1.35 -11.31
C TRP A 843 14.74 1.89 -10.86
N GLU A 844 14.65 3.18 -10.52
CA GLU A 844 13.41 3.83 -10.11
C GLU A 844 12.41 3.91 -11.27
N ALA A 845 12.88 4.21 -12.49
CA ALA A 845 12.02 4.25 -13.67
C ALA A 845 11.43 2.87 -13.99
N LEU A 846 12.24 1.82 -13.88
CA LEU A 846 11.80 0.43 -14.05
C LEU A 846 10.77 0.02 -12.99
N LEU A 847 11.05 0.33 -11.71
CA LEU A 847 10.15 0.01 -10.60
C LEU A 847 8.83 0.78 -10.69
N TRP A 848 8.87 2.07 -11.03
CA TRP A 848 7.66 2.87 -11.22
C TRP A 848 6.79 2.33 -12.36
N THR A 849 7.42 1.96 -13.47
CA THR A 849 6.74 1.31 -14.59
C THR A 849 6.11 -0.02 -14.15
N ALA A 850 6.81 -0.84 -13.37
CA ALA A 850 6.26 -2.07 -12.81
C ALA A 850 5.06 -1.81 -11.88
N VAL A 851 5.12 -0.75 -11.05
CA VAL A 851 3.99 -0.35 -10.19
C VAL A 851 2.77 0.02 -11.03
N LEU A 852 2.94 0.84 -12.08
CA LEU A 852 1.85 1.22 -12.99
C LEU A 852 1.22 0.00 -13.69
N LEU A 853 2.05 -0.95 -14.15
CA LEU A 853 1.58 -2.18 -14.78
C LEU A 853 0.83 -3.07 -13.80
N VAL A 854 1.33 -3.23 -12.57
CA VAL A 854 0.62 -3.98 -11.51
C VAL A 854 -0.71 -3.31 -11.16
N GLN A 855 -0.74 -1.99 -11.02
CA GLN A 855 -1.96 -1.23 -10.80
C GLN A 855 -2.96 -1.33 -11.95
N SER A 856 -2.50 -1.66 -13.17
CA SER A 856 -3.37 -1.86 -14.34
C SER A 856 -4.12 -3.20 -14.32
N VAL A 857 -3.65 -4.19 -13.55
CA VAL A 857 -4.19 -5.56 -13.56
C VAL A 857 -5.68 -5.64 -13.20
N PRO A 858 -6.20 -4.96 -12.17
CA PRO A 858 -7.63 -4.99 -11.86
C PRO A 858 -8.51 -4.43 -12.99
N TYR A 859 -8.02 -3.40 -13.70
CA TYR A 859 -8.73 -2.80 -14.82
C TYR A 859 -8.69 -3.69 -16.07
N LEU A 860 -7.55 -4.33 -16.34
CA LEU A 860 -7.45 -5.37 -17.37
C LEU A 860 -8.39 -6.55 -17.07
N ALA A 861 -8.47 -6.98 -15.81
CA ALA A 861 -9.40 -8.01 -15.37
C ALA A 861 -10.86 -7.59 -15.61
N ALA A 862 -11.23 -6.35 -15.27
CA ALA A 862 -12.58 -5.82 -15.51
C ALA A 862 -12.96 -5.80 -16.99
N VAL A 863 -12.08 -5.30 -17.85
CA VAL A 863 -12.31 -5.30 -19.31
C VAL A 863 -12.41 -6.74 -19.83
N SER A 864 -11.53 -7.64 -19.37
CA SER A 864 -11.53 -9.05 -19.79
C SER A 864 -12.81 -9.78 -19.38
N VAL A 865 -13.26 -9.62 -18.13
CA VAL A 865 -14.49 -10.23 -17.62
C VAL A 865 -15.72 -9.66 -18.32
N SER A 866 -15.75 -8.34 -18.57
CA SER A 866 -16.81 -7.70 -19.32
C SER A 866 -16.91 -8.24 -20.76
N MET A 867 -15.77 -8.44 -21.40
CA MET A 867 -15.69 -9.06 -22.73
C MET A 867 -16.16 -10.52 -22.72
N ILE A 868 -15.74 -11.31 -21.72
CA ILE A 868 -16.18 -12.70 -21.56
C ILE A 868 -17.70 -12.77 -21.30
N ALA A 869 -18.25 -11.86 -20.50
CA ALA A 869 -19.67 -11.79 -20.21
C ALA A 869 -20.52 -11.43 -21.43
N ALA A 870 -19.99 -10.61 -22.34
CA ALA A 870 -20.68 -10.23 -23.57
C ALA A 870 -20.60 -11.30 -24.68
N MET A 871 -19.69 -12.27 -24.58
CA MET A 871 -19.57 -13.34 -25.58
C MET A 871 -20.76 -14.31 -25.49
N PRO A 872 -21.30 -14.78 -26.64
CA PRO A 872 -22.36 -15.78 -26.64
C PRO A 872 -21.91 -17.04 -25.89
N ALA A 873 -22.75 -17.54 -24.98
CA ALA A 873 -22.51 -18.82 -24.34
C ALA A 873 -22.31 -19.91 -25.39
N ARG A 874 -21.13 -20.54 -25.42
CA ARG A 874 -20.99 -21.80 -26.17
C ARG A 874 -21.94 -22.78 -25.49
N ARG A 875 -22.96 -23.27 -26.20
CA ARG A 875 -23.82 -24.37 -25.75
C ARG A 875 -22.93 -25.55 -25.36
N THR A 876 -22.58 -25.66 -24.09
CA THR A 876 -22.00 -26.86 -23.54
C THR A 876 -23.14 -27.85 -23.38
N VAL A 877 -23.02 -28.98 -24.08
CA VAL A 877 -23.87 -30.17 -23.94
C VAL A 877 -24.13 -30.44 -22.45
N PRO A 878 -25.34 -30.82 -22.03
CA PRO A 878 -25.66 -31.06 -20.62
C PRO A 878 -24.64 -32.03 -20.03
N ALA A 879 -23.84 -31.57 -19.06
CA ALA A 879 -23.02 -32.47 -18.27
C ALA A 879 -23.97 -33.27 -17.38
N ALA A 880 -24.01 -34.58 -17.61
CA ALA A 880 -24.61 -35.54 -16.70
C ALA A 880 -24.22 -35.20 -15.25
N LEU A 881 -25.23 -35.26 -14.37
CA LEU A 881 -25.17 -35.21 -12.91
C LEU A 881 -23.73 -35.34 -12.38
N LEU A 882 -23.21 -34.25 -11.80
CA LEU A 882 -22.00 -34.28 -10.97
C LEU A 882 -22.10 -35.49 -10.02
N PRO A 883 -21.03 -36.31 -9.90
CA PRO A 883 -21.10 -37.50 -9.06
C PRO A 883 -21.36 -37.09 -7.61
N ALA A 884 -22.30 -37.80 -6.99
CA ALA A 884 -22.65 -37.65 -5.58
C ALA A 884 -21.39 -37.70 -4.69
N PRO A 885 -21.39 -37.03 -3.52
CA PRO A 885 -20.29 -37.12 -2.59
C PRO A 885 -20.10 -38.60 -2.20
N VAL A 886 -18.88 -39.11 -2.38
CA VAL A 886 -18.50 -40.44 -1.88
C VAL A 886 -18.79 -40.47 -0.38
N SER A 887 -19.74 -41.32 0.01
CA SER A 887 -19.95 -41.65 1.42
C SER A 887 -18.66 -42.29 1.92
N GLN A 888 -17.97 -41.61 2.84
CA GLN A 888 -16.94 -42.28 3.63
C GLN A 888 -17.65 -43.24 4.58
N THR A 889 -17.82 -44.48 4.14
CA THR A 889 -18.07 -45.59 5.05
C THR A 889 -16.86 -45.72 5.97
N SER A 890 -17.14 -45.66 7.27
CA SER A 890 -16.19 -45.87 8.35
C SER A 890 -15.58 -47.27 8.26
N LYS A 891 -14.28 -47.36 7.94
CA LYS A 891 -13.48 -48.52 8.34
C LYS A 891 -13.02 -48.31 9.78
N ALA A 892 -13.87 -48.73 10.72
CA ALA A 892 -13.46 -49.04 12.09
C ALA A 892 -13.28 -50.56 12.21
N GLY A 893 -12.10 -50.99 12.64
CA GLY A 893 -11.89 -52.23 13.38
C GLY A 893 -11.55 -53.50 12.59
N SER A 894 -10.26 -53.81 12.48
CA SER A 894 -9.73 -55.14 12.85
C SER A 894 -8.20 -55.10 12.95
N VAL A 895 -7.69 -54.77 14.14
CA VAL A 895 -6.33 -55.18 14.52
C VAL A 895 -6.52 -56.33 15.49
N MET A 896 -6.32 -57.55 14.99
CA MET A 896 -6.17 -58.73 15.81
C MET A 896 -4.92 -59.49 15.33
N ALA A 897 -4.18 -59.96 16.32
CA ALA A 897 -2.83 -60.53 16.27
C ALA A 897 -2.66 -61.76 15.36
N ARG A 898 -1.41 -61.93 14.88
CA ARG A 898 -0.62 -63.19 14.72
C ARG A 898 0.69 -62.79 14.02
N SER A 899 1.84 -62.73 14.70
CA SER A 899 2.78 -63.84 14.97
C SER A 899 3.30 -64.54 13.72
N GLY A 900 4.63 -64.50 13.54
CA GLY A 900 5.37 -65.64 13.00
C GLY A 900 5.99 -65.48 11.61
N GLU A 901 7.32 -65.48 11.62
CA GLU A 901 8.21 -66.19 10.69
C GLU A 901 8.49 -65.62 9.30
N GLY A 902 9.79 -65.33 9.09
CA GLY A 902 10.52 -66.07 8.06
C GLY A 902 11.05 -65.25 6.87
N LEU A 903 12.36 -64.96 6.96
CA LEU A 903 13.32 -64.58 5.91
C LEU A 903 13.36 -63.12 5.44
#